data_AF-V6RY89-F1
#
_entry.id   AF-V6RY89-F1
#
_cell.length_a   1.000
_cell.length_b   1.000
_cell.length_c   1.000
_cell.angle_alpha   90.00
_cell.angle_beta   90.00
_cell.angle_gamma   90.00
#
_symmetry.space_group_name_H-M   'P 1'
#
loop_
_entity.id
_entity.type
_entity.pdbx_description
1 polymer ?
#
loop_
_entity_poly.entity_id
_entity_poly.type
_entity_poly.pdbx_seq_one_letter_code
_entity_poly.pdbx_strand_id
1 'polypeptide(L)'
;MDLITSFNNLNGKTVKRSVLKSLLTKAKKQKHLVITNRISKVLEQNNDALFTIEIMDFIEPAGLSGAEQRIILPTLEYISEEDAEGGLNGVSPDDIYSYITDLIINTIEKVGHLPWQKDWVGSGTDGTAKNYVSKKEYTGANFLLNFDIKFDKDGKGYLVPIKFIHPYYLTFNQIKETGASLKKDSKARRVIYYTMIFSFDNGTLQFKTTDREKFTEFVKANGLTKEDLKEHLTKIPVIKYYNVFRADDCSGLKFPEATGNKDVNPIEQAQSLIDGYKDPPTYTFVGDRAYYQPSTDKLNMPNIKAFKKEASYYCTFFHELTHSTGAKKRLNRDMTGTFGSKPYAFEELIAELGAVFMCSEAGILFQTKENSAKYLKNWNTVLVNELENDNRFFLKASAQSQKAVNYILGKNTESEEAEIVKEEVKKVASASKRPGKKKVKTKVTKAKKVGLSASIGVSKNTESMRKSIVPAVVKSTEKPVVSNQDKSLNELEKLGFISANSAPQEAKDIFVLGGEIGKFLQKQQPHKALILIKGNKHSSKSQLAMQIANAFGEQQTPVAYIDYEQGGIESKDTVDSINRNTTEAGRKYIAIKGYLENPFEELQGFCKVVKVIIADSVTDLKITADQLNYLRTKYPKIIWCFISQVKENGAMYGGNKMAHNPTSVIHCSSHQDPKQRFATLEKNRGNDLTLKYSMYYKKVVNEPKKKKLSFKVK
;
A
#
# COMPACT_ATOMS: atom_id res chain seq x y z
N MET A 1 -27.22 -3.91 3.66
CA MET A 1 -26.96 -2.79 2.73
C MET A 1 -25.70 -2.04 3.13
N ASP A 2 -24.88 -1.73 2.14
CA ASP A 2 -23.79 -0.77 2.23
C ASP A 2 -24.32 0.62 2.68
N LEU A 3 -23.47 1.47 3.26
CA LEU A 3 -23.85 2.81 3.73
C LEU A 3 -24.39 3.69 2.60
N ILE A 4 -23.76 3.68 1.43
CA ILE A 4 -24.13 4.52 0.30
C ILE A 4 -25.49 4.08 -0.24
N THR A 5 -25.68 2.77 -0.42
CA THR A 5 -27.01 2.20 -0.72
C THR A 5 -28.03 2.55 0.37
N SER A 6 -27.64 2.56 1.65
CA SER A 6 -28.54 2.90 2.77
C SER A 6 -28.96 4.37 2.74
N PHE A 7 -28.08 5.28 2.30
CA PHE A 7 -28.34 6.71 2.15
C PHE A 7 -29.23 6.99 0.93
N ASN A 8 -28.83 6.49 -0.25
CA ASN A 8 -29.58 6.63 -1.49
C ASN A 8 -31.02 6.11 -1.36
N ASN A 9 -31.21 5.00 -0.64
CA ASN A 9 -32.52 4.42 -0.38
C ASN A 9 -33.41 5.24 0.57
N LEU A 10 -32.97 6.40 1.07
CA LEU A 10 -33.83 7.37 1.75
C LEU A 10 -34.63 8.24 0.76
N ASN A 11 -34.22 8.34 -0.52
CA ASN A 11 -34.90 9.17 -1.50
C ASN A 11 -36.38 8.78 -1.65
N GLY A 12 -37.26 9.78 -1.70
CA GLY A 12 -38.71 9.61 -1.82
C GLY A 12 -39.39 9.03 -0.58
N LYS A 13 -38.74 8.98 0.59
CA LYS A 13 -39.30 8.35 1.80
C LYS A 13 -39.41 9.31 2.97
N THR A 14 -40.49 9.17 3.73
CA THR A 14 -40.64 9.77 5.05
C THR A 14 -39.95 8.89 6.11
N VAL A 15 -38.94 9.43 6.79
CA VAL A 15 -38.09 8.70 7.75
C VAL A 15 -38.00 9.42 9.10
N LYS A 16 -37.87 8.66 10.20
CA LYS A 16 -37.76 9.21 11.56
C LYS A 16 -36.39 9.86 11.80
N ARG A 17 -36.32 10.90 12.65
CA ARG A 17 -35.05 11.56 13.05
C ARG A 17 -34.01 10.58 13.59
N SER A 18 -34.44 9.50 14.23
CA SER A 18 -33.58 8.42 14.72
C SER A 18 -32.90 7.62 13.60
N VAL A 19 -33.55 7.45 12.45
CA VAL A 19 -32.97 6.80 11.26
C VAL A 19 -31.84 7.65 10.71
N LEU A 20 -32.07 8.97 10.54
CA LEU A 20 -31.04 9.91 10.13
C LEU A 20 -29.87 9.96 11.13
N LYS A 21 -30.13 10.04 12.44
CA LYS A 21 -29.07 10.00 13.48
C LYS A 21 -28.27 8.69 13.46
N SER A 22 -28.92 7.55 13.21
CA SER A 22 -28.26 6.25 13.04
C SER A 22 -27.38 6.23 11.78
N LEU A 23 -27.89 6.74 10.65
CA LEU A 23 -27.14 6.79 9.40
C LEU A 23 -25.98 7.79 9.46
N LEU A 24 -26.14 8.93 10.13
CA LEU A 24 -25.08 9.89 10.45
C LEU A 24 -23.99 9.25 11.32
N THR A 25 -24.38 8.48 12.34
CA THR A 25 -23.43 7.73 13.18
C THR A 25 -22.67 6.69 12.35
N LYS A 26 -23.36 5.95 11.47
CA LYS A 26 -22.75 5.00 10.52
C LYS A 26 -21.79 5.70 9.54
N ALA A 27 -22.15 6.88 9.04
CA ALA A 27 -21.33 7.69 8.15
C ALA A 27 -20.08 8.24 8.83
N LYS A 28 -20.22 8.85 10.02
CA LYS A 28 -19.11 9.30 10.86
C LYS A 28 -18.16 8.13 11.19
N LYS A 29 -18.71 6.95 11.52
CA LYS A 29 -17.92 5.73 11.78
C LYS A 29 -17.16 5.21 10.55
N GLN A 30 -17.71 5.39 9.36
CA GLN A 30 -17.08 5.01 8.08
C GLN A 30 -16.28 6.15 7.43
N LYS A 31 -16.10 7.29 8.12
CA LYS A 31 -15.49 8.53 7.58
C LYS A 31 -16.12 9.03 6.27
N HIS A 32 -17.37 8.70 5.98
CA HIS A 32 -18.01 9.13 4.75
C HIS A 32 -18.47 10.59 4.89
N LEU A 33 -17.56 11.52 4.61
CA LEU A 33 -17.74 12.96 4.86
C LEU A 33 -18.98 13.53 4.14
N VAL A 34 -19.23 13.14 2.88
CA VAL A 34 -20.44 13.59 2.13
C VAL A 34 -21.74 13.25 2.86
N ILE A 35 -21.96 11.97 3.22
CA ILE A 35 -23.17 11.54 3.94
C ILE A 35 -23.21 12.16 5.33
N THR A 36 -22.05 12.28 5.99
CA THR A 36 -21.93 12.92 7.29
C THR A 36 -22.41 14.36 7.22
N ASN A 37 -21.84 15.18 6.34
CA ASN A 37 -22.12 16.61 6.23
C ASN A 37 -23.57 16.86 5.77
N ARG A 38 -24.06 16.09 4.78
CA ARG A 38 -25.45 16.18 4.30
C ARG A 38 -26.46 15.88 5.41
N ILE A 39 -26.28 14.80 6.17
CA ILE A 39 -27.24 14.44 7.24
C ILE A 39 -27.07 15.34 8.48
N SER A 40 -25.85 15.74 8.84
CA SER A 40 -25.63 16.70 9.94
C SER A 40 -26.37 18.01 9.63
N LYS A 41 -26.18 18.58 8.43
CA LYS A 41 -26.86 19.80 7.99
C LYS A 41 -28.40 19.68 8.03
N VAL A 42 -28.96 18.59 7.53
CA VAL A 42 -30.42 18.35 7.60
C VAL A 42 -30.92 18.27 9.05
N LEU A 43 -30.18 17.60 9.94
CA LEU A 43 -30.54 17.43 11.35
C LEU A 43 -30.34 18.68 12.21
N GLU A 44 -29.44 19.57 11.81
CA GLU A 44 -29.13 20.85 12.47
C GLU A 44 -30.11 21.95 12.04
N GLN A 45 -30.52 21.96 10.77
CA GLN A 45 -31.42 22.99 10.21
C GLN A 45 -32.91 22.74 10.51
N ASN A 46 -33.30 21.51 10.88
CA ASN A 46 -34.70 21.13 11.04
C ASN A 46 -34.90 20.32 12.33
N ASN A 47 -36.01 20.54 13.04
CA ASN A 47 -36.26 19.93 14.35
C ASN A 47 -37.30 18.79 14.36
N ASP A 48 -37.85 18.46 13.21
CA ASP A 48 -38.98 17.55 13.03
C ASP A 48 -38.72 16.12 13.50
N ALA A 49 -39.79 15.41 13.87
CA ALA A 49 -39.72 13.99 14.23
C ALA A 49 -39.62 13.07 13.00
N LEU A 50 -40.17 13.52 11.87
CA LEU A 50 -40.27 12.84 10.59
C LEU A 50 -39.78 13.77 9.46
N PHE A 51 -39.05 13.21 8.51
CA PHE A 51 -38.45 13.93 7.38
C PHE A 51 -38.87 13.23 6.09
N THR A 52 -39.53 13.93 5.18
CA THR A 52 -39.63 13.46 3.79
C THR A 52 -38.32 13.83 3.09
N ILE A 53 -37.56 12.82 2.67
CA ILE A 53 -36.22 12.99 2.12
C ILE A 53 -36.26 12.92 0.60
N GLU A 54 -35.77 13.97 -0.04
CA GLU A 54 -35.47 14.01 -1.47
C GLU A 54 -33.97 14.23 -1.65
N ILE A 55 -33.33 13.39 -2.47
CA ILE A 55 -31.90 13.38 -2.73
C ILE A 55 -31.71 13.72 -4.20
N MET A 56 -31.29 14.96 -4.47
CA MET A 56 -30.99 15.40 -5.84
C MET A 56 -29.70 14.73 -6.38
N ASP A 57 -28.67 14.60 -5.54
CA ASP A 57 -27.41 13.95 -5.89
C ASP A 57 -27.26 12.60 -5.18
N PHE A 58 -27.43 11.50 -5.90
CA PHE A 58 -27.11 10.17 -5.40
C PHE A 58 -25.60 10.00 -5.21
N ILE A 59 -25.20 9.18 -4.24
CA ILE A 59 -23.78 8.88 -3.99
C ILE A 59 -23.48 7.52 -4.63
N GLU A 60 -22.37 7.41 -5.36
CA GLU A 60 -21.99 6.15 -6.03
C GLU A 60 -21.24 5.22 -5.05
N PRO A 61 -21.56 3.91 -5.00
CA PRO A 61 -20.94 2.98 -4.07
C PRO A 61 -19.42 2.81 -4.29
N ALA A 62 -18.74 2.22 -3.31
CA ALA A 62 -17.29 2.00 -3.32
C ALA A 62 -16.82 1.17 -4.52
N GLY A 63 -16.19 1.83 -5.50
CA GLY A 63 -15.76 1.26 -6.78
C GLY A 63 -15.72 2.33 -7.87
N LEU A 64 -15.08 2.05 -9.01
CA LEU A 64 -15.18 2.93 -10.17
C LEU A 64 -16.48 2.62 -10.93
N SER A 65 -17.34 3.60 -11.12
CA SER A 65 -18.48 3.46 -12.04
C SER A 65 -17.99 3.36 -13.50
N GLY A 66 -18.82 2.87 -14.43
CA GLY A 66 -18.40 2.66 -15.83
C GLY A 66 -17.88 3.92 -16.53
N ALA A 67 -18.31 5.11 -16.12
CA ALA A 67 -17.77 6.39 -16.60
C ALA A 67 -16.39 6.70 -15.99
N GLU A 68 -16.25 6.51 -14.67
CA GLU A 68 -14.98 6.74 -13.95
C GLU A 68 -13.88 5.78 -14.41
N GLN A 69 -14.23 4.52 -14.71
CA GLN A 69 -13.32 3.51 -15.27
C GLN A 69 -12.69 3.98 -16.57
N ARG A 70 -13.50 4.47 -17.53
CA ARG A 70 -13.05 4.98 -18.83
C ARG A 70 -12.17 6.23 -18.71
N ILE A 71 -12.31 6.99 -17.62
CA ILE A 71 -11.46 8.15 -17.35
C ILE A 71 -10.11 7.68 -16.79
N ILE A 72 -10.11 6.96 -15.67
CA ILE A 72 -8.90 6.67 -14.88
C ILE A 72 -8.05 5.55 -15.49
N LEU A 73 -8.64 4.38 -15.77
CA LEU A 73 -7.88 3.16 -16.03
C LEU A 73 -6.95 3.24 -17.25
N PRO A 74 -7.35 3.83 -18.41
CA PRO A 74 -6.46 3.94 -19.57
C PRO A 74 -5.23 4.85 -19.39
N THR A 75 -5.06 5.46 -18.21
CA THR A 75 -3.91 6.32 -17.87
C THR A 75 -3.00 5.71 -16.79
N LEU A 76 -3.46 4.63 -16.15
CA LEU A 76 -2.63 3.76 -15.33
C LEU A 76 -1.97 2.71 -16.23
N GLU A 77 -0.85 2.13 -15.80
CA GLU A 77 -0.25 1.00 -16.50
C GLU A 77 -0.97 -0.31 -16.09
N TYR A 78 -1.28 -1.15 -17.09
CA TYR A 78 -1.88 -2.47 -16.88
C TYR A 78 -0.81 -3.50 -16.51
N ILE A 79 -1.03 -4.22 -15.41
CA ILE A 79 -0.18 -5.34 -14.99
C ILE A 79 -1.04 -6.61 -14.92
N SER A 80 -0.70 -7.60 -15.75
CA SER A 80 -1.15 -8.99 -15.58
C SER A 80 -0.44 -9.59 -14.37
N GLU A 81 -1.17 -10.33 -13.53
CA GLU A 81 -0.62 -10.89 -12.29
C GLU A 81 -0.93 -12.38 -12.18
N GLU A 82 0.10 -13.17 -11.92
CA GLU A 82 -0.04 -14.58 -11.51
C GLU A 82 -1.02 -14.71 -10.34
N ASP A 83 -1.85 -15.75 -10.34
CA ASP A 83 -2.75 -16.02 -9.21
C ASP A 83 -1.95 -16.30 -7.93
N ALA A 84 -2.07 -15.43 -6.93
CA ALA A 84 -1.49 -15.66 -5.62
C ALA A 84 -2.30 -16.70 -4.83
N GLU A 85 -1.65 -17.78 -4.37
CA GLU A 85 -2.24 -18.71 -3.42
C GLU A 85 -2.52 -18.01 -2.08
N GLY A 86 -3.80 -17.98 -1.68
CA GLY A 86 -4.27 -17.15 -0.58
C GLY A 86 -4.93 -15.88 -1.12
N GLY A 87 -6.24 -15.98 -1.40
CA GLY A 87 -7.01 -14.97 -2.12
C GLY A 87 -6.85 -13.55 -1.58
N LEU A 88 -6.86 -12.59 -2.52
CA LEU A 88 -6.62 -11.15 -2.36
C LEU A 88 -7.08 -10.56 -1.01
N ASN A 89 -6.19 -10.57 -0.01
CA ASN A 89 -6.26 -9.66 1.15
C ASN A 89 -5.81 -8.25 0.72
N GLY A 90 -6.38 -7.77 -0.39
CA GLY A 90 -6.10 -6.48 -0.97
C GLY A 90 -6.57 -5.35 -0.06
N VAL A 91 -5.80 -4.28 -0.03
CA VAL A 91 -6.26 -2.97 0.46
C VAL A 91 -7.42 -2.51 -0.43
N SER A 92 -8.44 -1.87 0.14
CA SER A 92 -9.64 -1.49 -0.63
C SER A 92 -9.25 -0.49 -1.72
N PRO A 93 -9.89 -0.50 -2.91
CA PRO A 93 -9.76 0.58 -3.89
C PRO A 93 -9.93 1.97 -3.26
N ASP A 94 -10.92 2.12 -2.37
CA ASP A 94 -11.17 3.37 -1.66
C ASP A 94 -10.07 3.75 -0.66
N ASP A 95 -9.32 2.79 -0.09
CA ASP A 95 -8.16 3.10 0.75
C ASP A 95 -6.99 3.64 -0.10
N ILE A 96 -6.87 3.19 -1.36
CA ILE A 96 -5.87 3.67 -2.33
C ILE A 96 -6.20 5.08 -2.79
N TYR A 97 -7.48 5.32 -3.15
CA TYR A 97 -7.98 6.65 -3.51
C TYR A 97 -7.82 7.64 -2.35
N SER A 98 -8.24 7.25 -1.14
CA SER A 98 -8.11 8.08 0.06
C SER A 98 -6.64 8.36 0.40
N TYR A 99 -5.73 7.39 0.27
CA TYR A 99 -4.30 7.63 0.53
C TYR A 99 -3.70 8.74 -0.36
N ILE A 100 -4.01 8.75 -1.66
CA ILE A 100 -3.51 9.78 -2.58
C ILE A 100 -4.18 11.11 -2.28
N THR A 101 -5.49 11.11 -2.08
CA THR A 101 -6.25 12.34 -1.81
C THR A 101 -5.87 12.98 -0.47
N ASP A 102 -5.73 12.19 0.60
CA ASP A 102 -5.21 12.64 1.90
C ASP A 102 -3.81 13.26 1.73
N LEU A 103 -2.93 12.64 0.94
CA LEU A 103 -1.57 13.15 0.69
C LEU A 103 -1.57 14.51 -0.02
N ILE A 104 -2.51 14.74 -0.95
CA ILE A 104 -2.70 16.04 -1.62
C ILE A 104 -3.31 17.07 -0.66
N ILE A 105 -4.39 16.73 0.06
CA ILE A 105 -5.03 17.62 1.05
C ILE A 105 -4.01 18.06 2.10
N ASN A 106 -3.33 17.12 2.75
CA ASN A 106 -2.31 17.40 3.76
C ASN A 106 -1.17 18.27 3.20
N THR A 107 -0.85 18.15 1.89
CA THR A 107 0.15 19.02 1.26
C THR A 107 -0.37 20.44 1.08
N ILE A 108 -1.61 20.62 0.61
CA ILE A 108 -2.23 21.95 0.46
C ILE A 108 -2.37 22.61 1.84
N GLU A 109 -2.85 21.89 2.85
CA GLU A 109 -2.93 22.37 4.24
C GLU A 109 -1.55 22.79 4.79
N LYS A 110 -0.52 21.98 4.55
CA LYS A 110 0.80 22.15 5.17
C LYS A 110 1.68 23.20 4.48
N VAL A 111 1.59 23.28 3.16
CA VAL A 111 2.46 24.10 2.30
C VAL A 111 1.73 25.36 1.81
N GLY A 112 0.39 25.33 1.81
CA GLY A 112 -0.49 26.45 1.40
C GLY A 112 -0.89 26.43 -0.07
N HIS A 113 -0.38 25.47 -0.86
CA HIS A 113 -0.58 25.33 -2.30
C HIS A 113 -0.25 23.88 -2.75
N LEU A 114 -0.49 23.54 -4.02
CA LEU A 114 -0.12 22.22 -4.57
C LEU A 114 1.41 22.08 -4.67
N PRO A 115 1.98 20.87 -4.51
CA PRO A 115 3.43 20.71 -4.30
C PRO A 115 4.33 21.19 -5.46
N TRP A 116 3.79 21.29 -6.67
CA TRP A 116 4.48 21.82 -7.86
C TRP A 116 4.45 23.35 -7.98
N GLN A 117 3.63 24.07 -7.20
CA GLN A 117 3.39 25.51 -7.34
C GLN A 117 4.41 26.41 -6.61
N LYS A 118 5.68 25.98 -6.48
CA LYS A 118 6.69 26.71 -5.70
C LYS A 118 8.09 26.67 -6.29
N ASP A 119 8.82 27.75 -6.02
CA ASP A 119 10.25 27.96 -6.26
C ASP A 119 11.13 26.84 -5.70
N TRP A 120 11.78 26.11 -6.59
CA TRP A 120 12.80 25.13 -6.22
C TRP A 120 14.17 25.53 -6.79
N VAL A 121 15.22 25.36 -5.99
CA VAL A 121 16.60 25.67 -6.39
C VAL A 121 17.41 24.38 -6.46
N GLY A 122 17.52 23.84 -7.68
CA GLY A 122 18.59 22.97 -8.15
C GLY A 122 18.83 21.63 -7.44
N SER A 123 18.56 20.53 -8.14
CA SER A 123 19.37 19.31 -7.99
C SER A 123 19.21 18.29 -9.12
N GLY A 124 20.32 18.06 -9.85
CA GLY A 124 20.68 16.75 -10.41
C GLY A 124 19.96 16.29 -11.67
N THR A 125 20.61 16.47 -12.83
CA THR A 125 20.46 15.69 -14.07
C THR A 125 19.04 15.26 -14.46
N ASP A 126 18.36 16.14 -15.19
CA ASP A 126 17.50 15.85 -16.34
C ASP A 126 16.82 14.47 -16.36
N GLY A 127 15.75 14.32 -15.58
CA GLY A 127 14.87 13.17 -15.72
C GLY A 127 13.67 13.18 -14.79
N THR A 128 12.52 12.86 -15.36
CA THR A 128 11.30 12.48 -14.65
C THR A 128 11.51 11.13 -13.94
N ALA A 129 10.74 10.83 -12.89
CA ALA A 129 10.79 9.53 -12.24
C ALA A 129 10.44 8.39 -13.22
N LYS A 130 11.32 7.37 -13.31
CA LYS A 130 11.19 6.21 -14.21
C LYS A 130 11.38 4.90 -13.46
N ASN A 131 10.82 3.80 -13.96
CA ASN A 131 11.19 2.48 -13.46
C ASN A 131 12.59 2.09 -13.97
N TYR A 132 13.46 1.58 -13.09
CA TYR A 132 14.83 1.23 -13.48
C TYR A 132 14.91 0.06 -14.47
N VAL A 133 13.99 -0.91 -14.40
CA VAL A 133 14.06 -2.14 -15.20
C VAL A 133 13.43 -1.90 -16.57
N SER A 134 12.17 -1.43 -16.62
CA SER A 134 11.47 -1.19 -17.88
C SER A 134 11.89 0.11 -18.59
N LYS A 135 12.61 1.01 -17.89
CA LYS A 135 12.96 2.38 -18.32
C LYS A 135 11.78 3.31 -18.62
N LYS A 136 10.53 2.84 -18.48
CA LYS A 136 9.31 3.63 -18.65
C LYS A 136 9.18 4.72 -17.58
N GLU A 137 8.69 5.88 -17.97
CA GLU A 137 8.35 6.99 -17.08
C GLU A 137 7.06 6.71 -16.30
N TYR A 138 6.95 7.24 -15.09
CA TYR A 138 5.73 7.16 -14.30
C TYR A 138 4.70 8.21 -14.73
N THR A 139 3.55 7.75 -15.24
CA THR A 139 2.46 8.58 -15.77
C THR A 139 1.30 8.80 -14.80
N GLY A 140 0.41 9.73 -15.12
CA GLY A 140 -0.78 10.04 -14.31
C GLY A 140 -0.41 10.35 -12.87
N ALA A 141 -1.20 9.88 -11.90
CA ALA A 141 -0.96 10.19 -10.48
C ALA A 141 0.34 9.58 -9.91
N ASN A 142 1.05 8.71 -10.65
CA ASN A 142 2.38 8.25 -10.24
C ASN A 142 3.48 9.31 -10.42
N PHE A 143 3.20 10.44 -11.10
CA PHE A 143 4.13 11.58 -11.16
C PHE A 143 4.51 12.11 -9.76
N LEU A 144 3.72 11.80 -8.73
CA LEU A 144 4.03 12.13 -7.34
C LEU A 144 5.35 11.51 -6.84
N LEU A 145 5.94 10.54 -7.56
CA LEU A 145 7.31 10.08 -7.34
C LEU A 145 8.39 11.14 -7.65
N ASN A 146 8.07 12.21 -8.36
CA ASN A 146 8.96 13.38 -8.50
C ASN A 146 9.00 14.25 -7.23
N PHE A 147 8.41 13.77 -6.13
CA PHE A 147 8.38 14.40 -4.83
C PHE A 147 8.75 13.39 -3.73
N ASP A 148 9.35 13.88 -2.66
CA ASP A 148 9.59 13.11 -1.45
C ASP A 148 8.42 13.32 -0.47
N ILE A 149 8.13 12.33 0.37
CA ILE A 149 7.07 12.43 1.39
C ILE A 149 7.71 12.58 2.76
N LYS A 150 7.42 13.72 3.41
CA LYS A 150 7.72 13.96 4.83
C LYS A 150 6.45 13.82 5.66
N PHE A 151 6.64 13.66 6.95
CA PHE A 151 5.55 13.53 7.92
C PHE A 151 5.65 14.69 8.91
N ASP A 152 4.51 15.28 9.25
CA ASP A 152 4.45 16.29 10.29
C ASP A 152 4.37 15.68 11.70
N LYS A 153 4.20 16.56 12.71
CA LYS A 153 4.10 16.16 14.12
C LYS A 153 2.94 15.20 14.41
N ASP A 154 1.86 15.29 13.65
CA ASP A 154 0.64 14.50 13.83
C ASP A 154 0.71 13.17 13.03
N GLY A 155 1.76 13.00 12.23
CA GLY A 155 2.01 11.84 11.38
C GLY A 155 1.29 11.90 10.04
N LYS A 156 0.78 13.07 9.63
CA LYS A 156 0.22 13.29 8.28
C LYS A 156 1.37 13.35 7.28
N GLY A 157 1.28 12.54 6.23
CA GLY A 157 2.21 12.60 5.11
C GLY A 157 1.90 13.80 4.21
N TYR A 158 2.93 14.55 3.82
CA TYR A 158 2.84 15.67 2.88
C TYR A 158 4.05 15.66 1.92
N LEU A 159 3.84 16.19 0.72
CA LEU A 159 4.82 16.18 -0.36
C LEU A 159 5.79 17.37 -0.24
N VAL A 160 7.06 17.10 -0.51
CA VAL A 160 8.15 18.07 -0.59
C VAL A 160 9.02 17.75 -1.81
N PRO A 161 9.90 18.65 -2.29
CA PRO A 161 10.78 18.34 -3.41
C PRO A 161 11.68 17.16 -3.11
N ILE A 162 11.86 16.30 -4.10
CA ILE A 162 12.90 15.29 -4.07
C ILE A 162 14.21 15.88 -4.63
N LYS A 163 15.32 15.49 -4.02
CA LYS A 163 16.66 15.69 -4.59
C LYS A 163 17.13 14.36 -5.15
N PHE A 164 17.03 14.18 -6.47
CA PHE A 164 17.51 12.99 -7.15
C PHE A 164 19.04 12.95 -7.24
N ILE A 165 19.61 11.75 -7.16
CA ILE A 165 20.92 11.44 -7.74
C ILE A 165 20.67 10.72 -9.07
N HIS A 166 19.76 9.74 -9.06
CA HIS A 166 19.20 9.12 -10.24
C HIS A 166 17.66 9.08 -10.15
N PRO A 167 16.91 9.46 -11.20
CA PRO A 167 15.45 9.52 -11.18
C PRO A 167 14.80 8.15 -11.39
N TYR A 168 15.36 7.11 -10.78
CA TYR A 168 14.93 5.71 -10.95
C TYR A 168 14.31 5.12 -9.68
N TYR A 169 13.29 4.29 -9.87
CA TYR A 169 12.63 3.51 -8.83
C TYR A 169 12.54 2.02 -9.19
N LEU A 170 12.53 1.16 -8.17
CA LEU A 170 12.47 -0.30 -8.29
C LEU A 170 11.50 -0.92 -7.27
N THR A 171 10.81 -2.00 -7.64
CA THR A 171 10.17 -2.86 -6.63
C THR A 171 11.22 -3.68 -5.86
N PHE A 172 10.87 -4.21 -4.70
CA PHE A 172 11.78 -5.07 -3.93
C PHE A 172 12.22 -6.34 -4.69
N ASN A 173 11.36 -6.87 -5.57
CA ASN A 173 11.69 -8.02 -6.39
C ASN A 173 12.69 -7.63 -7.50
N GLN A 174 12.47 -6.50 -8.18
CA GLN A 174 13.42 -5.95 -9.17
C GLN A 174 14.82 -5.68 -8.57
N ILE A 175 14.89 -5.24 -7.31
CA ILE A 175 16.17 -5.06 -6.60
C ILE A 175 16.90 -6.41 -6.44
N LYS A 176 16.18 -7.48 -6.06
CA LYS A 176 16.76 -8.83 -5.95
C LYS A 176 17.19 -9.40 -7.30
N GLU A 177 16.33 -9.27 -8.32
CA GLU A 177 16.58 -9.77 -9.69
C GLU A 177 17.81 -9.12 -10.32
N THR A 178 18.07 -7.84 -10.03
CA THR A 178 19.26 -7.11 -10.48
C THR A 178 20.53 -7.43 -9.68
N GLY A 179 20.44 -8.23 -8.61
CA GLY A 179 21.55 -8.52 -7.69
C GLY A 179 21.95 -7.34 -6.80
N ALA A 180 21.17 -6.27 -6.79
CA ALA A 180 21.42 -5.09 -5.98
C ALA A 180 20.98 -5.29 -4.52
N SER A 181 21.54 -4.49 -3.61
CA SER A 181 21.17 -4.49 -2.19
C SER A 181 20.50 -3.17 -1.81
N LEU A 182 19.37 -3.25 -1.12
CA LEU A 182 18.67 -2.07 -0.57
C LEU A 182 19.29 -1.68 0.78
N LYS A 183 19.55 -0.38 0.98
CA LYS A 183 20.03 0.13 2.28
C LYS A 183 19.01 -0.15 3.39
N LYS A 184 19.54 -0.35 4.60
CA LYS A 184 18.71 -0.53 5.80
C LYS A 184 17.90 0.74 6.06
N ASP A 185 16.67 0.56 6.55
CA ASP A 185 15.72 1.62 6.90
C ASP A 185 15.20 2.50 5.74
N SER A 186 15.57 2.20 4.49
CA SER A 186 15.00 2.79 3.26
C SER A 186 13.46 2.76 3.23
N LYS A 187 12.87 3.82 2.68
CA LYS A 187 11.42 4.02 2.68
C LYS A 187 10.81 3.71 1.31
N ALA A 188 9.78 2.87 1.32
CA ALA A 188 8.96 2.66 0.15
C ALA A 188 8.12 3.91 -0.20
N ARG A 189 7.88 4.09 -1.49
CA ARG A 189 6.86 4.97 -2.05
C ARG A 189 5.80 4.10 -2.71
N ARG A 190 4.53 4.48 -2.61
CA ARG A 190 3.43 3.76 -3.26
C ARG A 190 3.26 4.29 -4.68
N VAL A 191 3.09 3.36 -5.61
CA VAL A 191 2.72 3.61 -7.01
C VAL A 191 1.49 2.81 -7.33
N ILE A 192 0.53 3.40 -8.03
CA ILE A 192 -0.74 2.80 -8.39
C ILE A 192 -0.74 2.23 -9.80
N TYR A 193 -1.40 1.09 -9.94
CA TYR A 193 -1.52 0.32 -11.16
C TYR A 193 -2.92 -0.30 -11.21
N TYR A 194 -3.30 -0.86 -12.35
CA TYR A 194 -4.49 -1.72 -12.40
C TYR A 194 -4.16 -3.10 -12.96
N THR A 195 -4.88 -4.08 -12.44
CA THR A 195 -4.99 -5.41 -13.03
C THR A 195 -6.43 -5.67 -13.45
N MET A 196 -6.67 -6.78 -14.15
CA MET A 196 -7.97 -7.17 -14.68
C MET A 196 -8.25 -8.58 -14.22
N ILE A 197 -9.34 -8.76 -13.48
CA ILE A 197 -9.88 -10.08 -13.21
C ILE A 197 -10.69 -10.48 -14.45
N PHE A 198 -10.28 -11.57 -15.09
CA PHE A 198 -11.06 -12.26 -16.10
C PHE A 198 -11.96 -13.27 -15.37
N SER A 199 -13.28 -13.12 -15.46
CA SER A 199 -14.26 -13.98 -14.81
C SER A 199 -15.23 -14.51 -15.85
N PHE A 200 -15.09 -15.78 -16.23
CA PHE A 200 -15.98 -16.47 -17.15
C PHE A 200 -16.95 -17.36 -16.36
N ASP A 201 -18.25 -17.24 -16.64
CA ASP A 201 -19.29 -18.11 -16.09
C ASP A 201 -20.43 -18.30 -17.09
N ASN A 202 -20.63 -19.53 -17.56
CA ASN A 202 -21.76 -19.93 -18.40
C ASN A 202 -22.66 -20.98 -17.71
N GLY A 203 -22.59 -21.09 -16.38
CA GLY A 203 -23.32 -22.06 -15.57
C GLY A 203 -22.76 -23.49 -15.59
N THR A 204 -21.93 -23.85 -16.59
CA THR A 204 -21.28 -25.17 -16.69
C THR A 204 -19.77 -25.07 -16.43
N LEU A 205 -19.13 -24.04 -16.96
CA LEU A 205 -17.72 -23.71 -16.78
C LEU A 205 -17.60 -22.40 -16.02
N GLN A 206 -16.90 -22.45 -14.89
CA GLN A 206 -16.57 -21.28 -14.07
C GLN A 206 -15.05 -21.16 -13.99
N PHE A 207 -14.52 -20.02 -14.42
CA PHE A 207 -13.09 -19.76 -14.37
C PHE A 207 -12.81 -18.30 -14.05
N LYS A 208 -11.88 -18.06 -13.14
CA LYS A 208 -11.57 -16.72 -12.64
C LYS A 208 -10.08 -16.59 -12.33
N THR A 209 -9.42 -15.59 -12.91
CA THR A 209 -7.99 -15.35 -12.75
C THR A 209 -7.64 -13.87 -12.93
N THR A 210 -6.52 -13.42 -12.36
CA THR A 210 -5.87 -12.14 -12.74
C THR A 210 -4.78 -12.32 -13.79
N ASP A 211 -4.45 -13.57 -14.10
CA ASP A 211 -3.37 -13.95 -15.00
C ASP A 211 -3.93 -14.09 -16.41
N ARG A 212 -3.48 -13.19 -17.29
CA ARG A 212 -3.91 -13.18 -18.68
C ARG A 212 -3.46 -14.45 -19.43
N GLU A 213 -2.29 -15.00 -19.13
CA GLU A 213 -1.78 -16.19 -19.83
C GLU A 213 -2.63 -17.41 -19.50
N LYS A 214 -2.90 -17.64 -18.20
CA LYS A 214 -3.82 -18.71 -17.76
C LYS A 214 -5.23 -18.51 -18.29
N PHE A 215 -5.73 -17.28 -18.41
CA PHE A 215 -7.01 -17.03 -19.07
C PHE A 215 -6.99 -17.43 -20.54
N THR A 216 -5.94 -17.08 -21.28
CA THR A 216 -5.76 -17.50 -22.67
C THR A 216 -5.62 -19.02 -22.82
N GLU A 217 -4.99 -19.71 -21.87
CA GLU A 217 -4.93 -21.18 -21.84
C GLU A 217 -6.29 -21.81 -21.56
N PHE A 218 -7.05 -21.31 -20.57
CA PHE A 218 -8.41 -21.75 -20.29
C PHE A 218 -9.33 -21.64 -21.51
N VAL A 219 -9.29 -20.51 -22.22
CA VAL A 219 -10.06 -20.28 -23.46
C VAL A 219 -9.73 -21.32 -24.53
N LYS A 220 -8.43 -21.62 -24.73
CA LYS A 220 -7.98 -22.62 -25.71
C LYS A 220 -8.37 -24.05 -25.30
N ALA A 221 -8.20 -24.41 -24.02
CA ALA A 221 -8.47 -25.75 -23.51
C ALA A 221 -9.96 -26.13 -23.58
N ASN A 222 -10.86 -25.14 -23.43
CA ASN A 222 -12.31 -25.34 -23.47
C ASN A 222 -12.94 -24.98 -24.83
N GLY A 223 -12.14 -24.58 -25.83
CA GLY A 223 -12.61 -24.30 -27.19
C GLY A 223 -13.57 -23.11 -27.32
N LEU A 224 -13.50 -22.15 -26.39
CA LEU A 224 -14.47 -21.04 -26.30
C LEU A 224 -14.37 -20.10 -27.51
N THR A 225 -15.53 -19.72 -28.06
CA THR A 225 -15.68 -18.83 -29.22
C THR A 225 -15.70 -17.35 -28.79
N LYS A 226 -15.72 -16.43 -29.78
CA LYS A 226 -15.84 -14.99 -29.47
C LYS A 226 -17.23 -14.65 -28.91
N GLU A 227 -18.22 -15.41 -29.35
CA GLU A 227 -19.62 -15.31 -28.96
C GLU A 227 -19.77 -15.73 -27.48
N ASP A 228 -19.21 -16.88 -27.10
CA ASP A 228 -19.17 -17.34 -25.69
C ASP A 228 -18.51 -16.29 -24.78
N LEU A 229 -17.37 -15.74 -25.21
CA LEU A 229 -16.67 -14.70 -24.46
C LEU A 229 -17.46 -13.39 -24.38
N LYS A 230 -18.23 -13.03 -25.41
CA LYS A 230 -19.03 -11.80 -25.40
C LYS A 230 -20.21 -11.89 -24.43
N GLU A 231 -20.78 -13.08 -24.26
CA GLU A 231 -21.95 -13.32 -23.39
C GLU A 231 -21.54 -13.63 -21.94
N HIS A 232 -20.46 -14.38 -21.72
CA HIS A 232 -20.13 -14.97 -20.42
C HIS A 232 -18.84 -14.45 -19.76
N LEU A 233 -18.01 -13.65 -20.45
CA LEU A 233 -16.82 -13.04 -19.84
C LEU A 233 -17.14 -11.68 -19.21
N THR A 234 -17.10 -11.62 -17.87
CA THR A 234 -17.00 -10.37 -17.13
C THR A 234 -15.52 -10.01 -16.92
N LYS A 235 -15.11 -8.82 -17.37
CA LYS A 235 -13.79 -8.24 -17.04
C LYS A 235 -13.96 -7.21 -15.93
N ILE A 236 -13.30 -7.42 -14.79
CA ILE A 236 -13.41 -6.54 -13.62
C ILE A 236 -12.05 -5.86 -13.37
N PRO A 237 -11.93 -4.54 -13.60
CA PRO A 237 -10.71 -3.81 -13.29
C PRO A 237 -10.52 -3.66 -11.78
N VAL A 238 -9.28 -3.84 -11.32
CA VAL A 238 -8.89 -3.72 -9.91
C VAL A 238 -7.68 -2.81 -9.81
N ILE A 239 -7.84 -1.64 -9.19
CA ILE A 239 -6.72 -0.79 -8.81
C ILE A 239 -5.94 -1.44 -7.66
N LYS A 240 -4.61 -1.38 -7.75
CA LYS A 240 -3.67 -1.86 -6.74
C LYS A 240 -2.58 -0.82 -6.54
N TYR A 241 -1.77 -1.01 -5.49
CA TYR A 241 -0.51 -0.29 -5.35
C TYR A 241 0.65 -1.26 -5.16
N TYR A 242 1.82 -0.85 -5.63
CA TYR A 242 3.10 -1.49 -5.36
C TYR A 242 3.99 -0.57 -4.53
N ASN A 243 4.89 -1.17 -3.77
CA ASN A 243 5.92 -0.47 -3.01
C ASN A 243 7.20 -0.43 -3.84
N VAL A 244 7.64 0.77 -4.22
CA VAL A 244 8.90 1.01 -4.91
C VAL A 244 9.88 1.79 -4.04
N PHE A 245 11.17 1.58 -4.26
CA PHE A 245 12.28 2.20 -3.55
C PHE A 245 13.12 3.00 -4.55
N ARG A 246 13.78 4.07 -4.07
CA ARG A 246 14.68 4.86 -4.89
C ARG A 246 15.91 4.03 -5.29
N ALA A 247 16.38 4.21 -6.51
CA ALA A 247 17.64 3.62 -6.95
C ALA A 247 18.83 4.18 -6.13
N ASP A 248 18.75 5.44 -5.70
CA ASP A 248 19.70 6.09 -4.79
C ASP A 248 19.86 5.38 -3.43
N ASP A 249 18.84 4.62 -3.02
CA ASP A 249 18.83 3.81 -1.81
C ASP A 249 19.42 2.40 -2.01
N CYS A 250 19.80 2.05 -3.23
CA CYS A 250 20.35 0.75 -3.59
C CYS A 250 21.87 0.82 -3.85
N SER A 251 22.58 -0.26 -3.57
CA SER A 251 23.98 -0.47 -3.96
C SER A 251 24.10 -1.64 -4.94
N GLY A 252 25.02 -1.53 -5.90
CA GLY A 252 25.24 -2.53 -6.96
C GLY A 252 24.43 -2.32 -8.24
N LEU A 253 23.57 -1.29 -8.31
CA LEU A 253 22.93 -0.88 -9.57
C LEU A 253 23.96 -0.28 -10.54
N LYS A 254 23.72 -0.48 -11.84
CA LYS A 254 24.52 0.04 -12.95
C LYS A 254 23.70 1.07 -13.71
N PHE A 255 23.98 2.34 -13.49
CA PHE A 255 23.43 3.42 -14.29
C PHE A 255 24.23 3.53 -15.60
N PRO A 256 23.61 3.93 -16.72
CA PRO A 256 24.39 4.42 -17.85
C PRO A 256 25.30 5.55 -17.38
N GLU A 257 26.48 5.68 -17.97
CA GLU A 257 27.31 6.87 -17.72
C GLU A 257 26.47 8.11 -18.00
N ALA A 258 26.62 9.13 -17.16
CA ALA A 258 26.01 10.42 -17.41
C ALA A 258 26.61 10.98 -18.69
N THR A 259 25.92 10.76 -19.82
CA THR A 259 26.28 11.35 -21.11
C THR A 259 26.20 12.85 -20.94
N GLY A 260 27.36 13.48 -20.78
CA GLY A 260 27.49 14.93 -20.73
C GLY A 260 26.91 15.50 -22.01
N ASN A 261 25.76 16.17 -21.87
CA ASN A 261 24.92 16.75 -22.91
C ASN A 261 24.39 15.78 -23.98
N LYS A 262 23.07 15.88 -24.20
CA LYS A 262 22.67 16.48 -25.46
C LYS A 262 22.44 17.97 -25.18
N ASP A 263 22.91 18.85 -26.05
CA ASP A 263 22.71 20.30 -25.95
C ASP A 263 21.25 20.71 -26.27
N VAL A 264 20.27 20.01 -25.72
CA VAL A 264 18.86 20.37 -25.81
C VAL A 264 18.58 21.38 -24.72
N ASN A 265 18.61 22.66 -25.10
CA ASN A 265 18.14 23.73 -24.25
C ASN A 265 16.68 23.45 -23.83
N PRO A 266 16.36 23.31 -22.52
CA PRO A 266 15.00 22.99 -22.05
C PRO A 266 13.93 23.99 -22.53
N ILE A 267 14.34 25.23 -22.83
CA ILE A 267 13.47 26.25 -23.40
C ILE A 267 13.15 25.99 -24.88
N GLU A 268 14.14 25.56 -25.68
CA GLU A 268 13.92 25.16 -27.08
C GLU A 268 13.08 23.88 -27.15
N GLN A 269 13.29 22.94 -26.22
CA GLN A 269 12.41 21.78 -26.08
C GLN A 269 10.98 22.22 -25.76
N ALA A 270 10.79 23.15 -24.82
CA ALA A 270 9.47 23.67 -24.47
C ALA A 270 8.75 24.30 -25.68
N GLN A 271 9.46 25.11 -26.48
CA GLN A 271 8.92 25.66 -27.72
C GLN A 271 8.60 24.56 -28.74
N SER A 272 9.48 23.57 -28.92
CA SER A 272 9.25 22.44 -29.82
C SER A 272 8.02 21.60 -29.45
N LEU A 273 7.67 21.50 -28.16
CA LEU A 273 6.42 20.85 -27.73
C LEU A 273 5.16 21.66 -28.10
N ILE A 274 5.24 22.99 -28.13
CA ILE A 274 4.16 23.87 -28.59
C ILE A 274 4.01 23.76 -30.11
N ASP A 275 5.12 23.84 -30.85
CA ASP A 275 5.16 23.80 -32.31
C ASP A 275 4.74 22.43 -32.87
N GLY A 276 4.98 21.35 -32.11
CA GLY A 276 4.57 20.00 -32.46
C GLY A 276 3.07 19.70 -32.29
N TYR A 277 2.30 20.61 -31.68
CA TYR A 277 0.88 20.41 -31.43
C TYR A 277 0.06 20.52 -32.72
N LYS A 278 -0.59 19.42 -33.15
CA LYS A 278 -1.20 19.28 -34.49
C LYS A 278 -2.51 20.04 -34.72
N ASP A 279 -3.33 20.24 -33.69
CA ASP A 279 -4.57 21.05 -33.74
C ASP A 279 -4.55 22.11 -32.62
N PRO A 280 -3.64 23.10 -32.70
CA PRO A 280 -3.52 24.11 -31.67
C PRO A 280 -4.70 25.10 -31.73
N PRO A 281 -5.01 25.82 -30.63
CA PRO A 281 -5.87 27.00 -30.69
C PRO A 281 -5.16 28.12 -31.47
N THR A 282 -5.91 29.15 -31.88
CA THR A 282 -5.30 30.34 -32.47
C THR A 282 -4.56 31.14 -31.40
N TYR A 283 -3.24 31.28 -31.54
CA TYR A 283 -2.42 32.05 -30.59
C TYR A 283 -2.53 33.56 -30.81
N THR A 284 -2.67 34.32 -29.72
CA THR A 284 -2.58 35.79 -29.70
C THR A 284 -1.62 36.26 -28.61
N PHE A 285 -0.95 37.38 -28.84
CA PHE A 285 0.11 37.90 -27.94
C PHE A 285 -0.17 39.35 -27.49
N VAL A 286 -1.36 39.60 -26.93
CA VAL A 286 -1.84 40.95 -26.60
C VAL A 286 -2.14 41.13 -25.11
N GLY A 287 -1.95 42.34 -24.60
CA GLY A 287 -2.25 42.69 -23.20
C GLY A 287 -1.33 42.02 -22.17
N ASP A 288 -1.82 41.94 -20.94
CA ASP A 288 -1.09 41.53 -19.73
C ASP A 288 -1.60 40.22 -19.10
N ARG A 289 -2.50 39.49 -19.76
CA ARG A 289 -3.15 38.28 -19.24
C ARG A 289 -2.98 37.07 -20.14
N ALA A 290 -2.64 35.93 -19.55
CA ALA A 290 -2.81 34.63 -20.18
C ALA A 290 -4.26 34.15 -20.01
N TYR A 291 -4.81 33.51 -21.04
CA TYR A 291 -6.09 32.78 -20.98
C TYR A 291 -6.35 31.97 -22.26
N TYR A 292 -7.02 30.82 -22.14
CA TYR A 292 -7.74 30.16 -23.22
C TYR A 292 -9.22 30.60 -23.25
N GLN A 293 -9.76 30.87 -24.44
CA GLN A 293 -11.15 31.23 -24.68
C GLN A 293 -11.88 30.12 -25.48
N PRO A 294 -12.68 29.25 -24.82
CA PRO A 294 -13.35 28.12 -25.48
C PRO A 294 -14.31 28.50 -26.61
N SER A 295 -14.95 29.67 -26.54
CA SER A 295 -15.96 30.11 -27.52
C SER A 295 -15.37 30.54 -28.87
N THR A 296 -14.08 30.88 -28.91
CA THR A 296 -13.39 31.36 -30.13
C THR A 296 -12.21 30.48 -30.52
N ASP A 297 -11.90 29.45 -29.73
CA ASP A 297 -10.69 28.61 -29.81
C ASP A 297 -9.39 29.45 -29.89
N LYS A 298 -9.31 30.49 -29.05
CA LYS A 298 -8.15 31.38 -28.97
C LYS A 298 -7.40 31.18 -27.66
N LEU A 299 -6.08 31.18 -27.71
CA LEU A 299 -5.20 31.19 -26.55
C LEU A 299 -4.39 32.48 -26.60
N ASN A 300 -4.56 33.33 -25.59
CA ASN A 300 -3.80 34.55 -25.44
C ASN A 300 -2.68 34.36 -24.42
N MET A 301 -1.50 34.92 -24.72
CA MET A 301 -0.37 35.02 -23.80
C MET A 301 0.15 36.46 -23.76
N PRO A 302 0.61 36.98 -22.61
CA PRO A 302 1.41 38.20 -22.58
C PRO A 302 2.71 37.99 -23.36
N ASN A 303 3.34 39.06 -23.84
CA ASN A 303 4.66 38.94 -24.46
C ASN A 303 5.67 38.29 -23.49
N ILE A 304 6.53 37.40 -23.97
CA ILE A 304 7.51 36.69 -23.12
C ILE A 304 8.37 37.62 -22.26
N LYS A 305 8.66 38.84 -22.73
CA LYS A 305 9.40 39.88 -21.97
C LYS A 305 8.67 40.39 -20.71
N ALA A 306 7.38 40.11 -20.56
CA ALA A 306 6.61 40.42 -19.34
C ALA A 306 6.88 39.41 -18.21
N PHE A 307 7.47 38.25 -18.51
CA PHE A 307 7.79 37.23 -17.52
C PHE A 307 9.25 37.38 -17.05
N LYS A 308 9.49 37.26 -15.74
CA LYS A 308 10.85 37.30 -15.17
C LYS A 308 11.73 36.10 -15.58
N LYS A 309 11.12 35.05 -16.10
CA LYS A 309 11.76 33.80 -16.56
C LYS A 309 11.00 33.20 -17.73
N GLU A 310 11.74 32.71 -18.72
CA GLU A 310 11.19 31.97 -19.86
C GLU A 310 10.46 30.71 -19.40
N ALA A 311 11.01 29.93 -18.46
CA ALA A 311 10.33 28.75 -17.91
C ALA A 311 8.94 29.07 -17.32
N SER A 312 8.76 30.25 -16.69
CA SER A 312 7.43 30.68 -16.20
C SER A 312 6.47 31.01 -17.35
N TYR A 313 6.96 31.59 -18.45
CA TYR A 313 6.17 31.79 -19.67
C TYR A 313 5.69 30.45 -20.25
N TYR A 314 6.59 29.47 -20.45
CA TYR A 314 6.21 28.17 -21.00
C TYR A 314 5.28 27.38 -20.08
N CYS A 315 5.47 27.44 -18.76
CA CYS A 315 4.54 26.82 -17.81
C CYS A 315 3.13 27.41 -17.89
N THR A 316 3.01 28.74 -17.97
CA THR A 316 1.71 29.40 -18.19
C THR A 316 1.14 29.04 -19.56
N PHE A 317 1.95 29.00 -20.63
CA PHE A 317 1.50 28.56 -21.95
C PHE A 317 0.96 27.13 -21.92
N PHE A 318 1.66 26.19 -21.27
CA PHE A 318 1.21 24.79 -21.15
C PHE A 318 -0.08 24.62 -20.35
N HIS A 319 -0.34 25.48 -19.36
CA HIS A 319 -1.62 25.53 -18.65
C HIS A 319 -2.76 25.87 -19.62
N GLU A 320 -2.63 26.97 -20.37
CA GLU A 320 -3.66 27.39 -21.34
C GLU A 320 -3.80 26.41 -22.52
N LEU A 321 -2.71 25.76 -22.95
CA LEU A 321 -2.76 24.68 -23.94
C LEU A 321 -3.53 23.46 -23.40
N THR A 322 -3.37 23.13 -22.13
CA THR A 322 -4.12 22.04 -21.51
C THR A 322 -5.62 22.37 -21.49
N HIS A 323 -6.01 23.60 -21.16
CA HIS A 323 -7.39 24.06 -21.33
C HIS A 323 -7.87 23.96 -22.78
N SER A 324 -7.03 24.31 -23.76
CA SER A 324 -7.41 24.23 -25.18
C SER A 324 -7.85 22.82 -25.60
N THR A 325 -7.25 21.76 -25.05
CA THR A 325 -7.64 20.37 -25.34
C THR A 325 -9.07 20.04 -24.92
N GLY A 326 -9.69 20.82 -24.01
CA GLY A 326 -11.07 20.65 -23.58
C GLY A 326 -12.12 21.02 -24.65
N ALA A 327 -11.72 21.72 -25.72
CA ALA A 327 -12.61 22.13 -26.81
C ALA A 327 -13.42 20.98 -27.43
N LYS A 328 -14.63 21.28 -27.92
CA LYS A 328 -15.55 20.30 -28.53
C LYS A 328 -14.98 19.51 -29.71
N LYS A 329 -14.06 20.11 -30.48
CA LYS A 329 -13.35 19.45 -31.59
C LYS A 329 -12.16 18.57 -31.16
N ARG A 330 -11.77 18.63 -29.88
CA ARG A 330 -10.63 17.92 -29.27
C ARG A 330 -11.14 16.86 -28.29
N LEU A 331 -10.85 16.98 -26.99
CA LEU A 331 -11.28 16.02 -25.96
C LEU A 331 -12.69 16.29 -25.40
N ASN A 332 -13.36 17.38 -25.83
CA ASN A 332 -14.75 17.69 -25.50
C ASN A 332 -15.08 17.55 -24.00
N ARG A 333 -14.29 18.23 -23.15
CA ARG A 333 -14.52 18.30 -21.71
C ARG A 333 -15.57 19.36 -21.38
N ASP A 334 -16.12 19.28 -20.16
CA ASP A 334 -17.02 20.31 -19.65
C ASP A 334 -16.23 21.56 -19.28
N MET A 335 -16.33 22.59 -20.13
CA MET A 335 -15.73 23.91 -19.94
C MET A 335 -16.76 24.96 -19.47
N THR A 336 -17.94 24.54 -18.97
CA THR A 336 -19.05 25.47 -18.63
C THR A 336 -18.99 26.04 -17.21
N GLY A 337 -18.05 25.57 -16.38
CA GLY A 337 -17.90 25.99 -14.99
C GLY A 337 -17.59 27.47 -14.82
N THR A 338 -18.28 28.13 -13.89
CA THR A 338 -17.98 29.50 -13.45
C THR A 338 -16.97 29.52 -12.30
N PHE A 339 -16.27 30.63 -12.09
CA PHE A 339 -15.26 30.76 -11.04
C PHE A 339 -15.80 30.34 -9.66
N GLY A 340 -15.06 29.45 -8.99
CA GLY A 340 -15.45 28.88 -7.68
C GLY A 340 -16.45 27.72 -7.73
N SER A 341 -16.96 27.33 -8.91
CA SER A 341 -17.79 26.12 -9.07
C SER A 341 -16.97 24.83 -9.12
N LYS A 342 -17.60 23.68 -8.86
CA LYS A 342 -16.98 22.36 -8.97
C LYS A 342 -16.43 22.04 -10.38
N PRO A 343 -17.17 22.23 -11.48
CA PRO A 343 -16.63 21.97 -12.83
C PRO A 343 -15.42 22.85 -13.15
N TYR A 344 -15.45 24.12 -12.74
CA TYR A 344 -14.33 25.04 -12.88
C TYR A 344 -13.09 24.56 -12.10
N ALA A 345 -13.24 24.22 -10.81
CA ALA A 345 -12.13 23.72 -9.99
C ALA A 345 -11.54 22.40 -10.54
N PHE A 346 -12.36 21.56 -11.17
CA PHE A 346 -11.91 20.32 -11.80
C PHE A 346 -11.09 20.57 -13.08
N GLU A 347 -11.53 21.48 -13.95
CA GLU A 347 -10.82 21.82 -15.19
C GLU A 347 -9.52 22.61 -14.92
N GLU A 348 -9.51 23.50 -13.93
CA GLU A 348 -8.28 24.18 -13.45
C GLU A 348 -7.27 23.16 -12.91
N LEU A 349 -7.71 22.15 -12.14
CA LEU A 349 -6.82 21.08 -11.68
C LEU A 349 -6.28 20.23 -12.84
N ILE A 350 -7.07 20.00 -13.89
CA ILE A 350 -6.62 19.34 -15.12
C ILE A 350 -5.52 20.18 -15.80
N ALA A 351 -5.72 21.50 -15.91
CA ALA A 351 -4.77 22.42 -16.55
C ALA A 351 -3.46 22.58 -15.76
N GLU A 352 -3.53 22.74 -14.44
CA GLU A 352 -2.36 22.76 -13.55
C GLU A 352 -1.55 21.47 -13.66
N LEU A 353 -2.20 20.30 -13.63
CA LEU A 353 -1.51 19.01 -13.80
C LEU A 353 -0.95 18.84 -15.22
N GLY A 354 -1.62 19.36 -16.25
CA GLY A 354 -1.14 19.28 -17.64
C GLY A 354 0.07 20.16 -17.88
N ALA A 355 0.08 21.37 -17.31
CA ALA A 355 1.23 22.25 -17.28
C ALA A 355 2.44 21.57 -16.61
N VAL A 356 2.23 20.89 -15.47
CA VAL A 356 3.25 20.09 -14.79
C VAL A 356 3.80 18.98 -15.69
N PHE A 357 2.94 18.19 -16.33
CA PHE A 357 3.36 17.09 -17.20
C PHE A 357 4.13 17.61 -18.44
N MET A 358 3.66 18.69 -19.08
CA MET A 358 4.38 19.32 -20.19
C MET A 358 5.73 19.94 -19.75
N CYS A 359 5.79 20.60 -18.59
CA CYS A 359 7.04 21.09 -18.02
C CYS A 359 8.01 19.94 -17.68
N SER A 360 7.48 18.77 -17.32
CA SER A 360 8.23 17.55 -17.05
C SER A 360 8.85 16.99 -18.34
N GLU A 361 8.09 16.93 -19.44
CA GLU A 361 8.55 16.51 -20.77
C GLU A 361 9.56 17.51 -21.37
N ALA A 362 9.42 18.80 -21.07
CA ALA A 362 10.34 19.85 -21.51
C ALA A 362 11.60 20.03 -20.63
N GLY A 363 11.72 19.35 -19.49
CA GLY A 363 12.85 19.50 -18.56
C GLY A 363 12.85 20.80 -17.73
N ILE A 364 11.74 21.56 -17.72
CA ILE A 364 11.61 22.84 -17.01
C ILE A 364 10.81 22.75 -15.69
N LEU A 365 10.32 21.57 -15.31
CA LEU A 365 9.45 21.31 -14.15
C LEU A 365 9.87 22.00 -12.84
N PHE A 366 11.17 22.07 -12.54
CA PHE A 366 11.70 22.67 -11.31
C PHE A 366 12.35 24.05 -11.54
N GLN A 367 12.15 24.67 -12.70
CA GLN A 367 12.79 25.95 -13.08
C GLN A 367 11.89 27.17 -12.88
N THR A 368 10.58 26.99 -12.77
CA THR A 368 9.59 28.05 -12.52
C THR A 368 9.73 28.60 -11.10
N LYS A 369 9.61 29.93 -10.95
CA LYS A 369 9.97 30.65 -9.71
C LYS A 369 8.96 31.72 -9.29
N GLU A 370 7.77 31.68 -9.88
CA GLU A 370 6.63 32.58 -9.64
C GLU A 370 5.56 32.26 -10.70
N ASN A 371 4.31 32.01 -10.29
CA ASN A 371 3.13 32.72 -10.84
C ASN A 371 1.79 32.40 -10.17
N SER A 372 1.57 31.20 -9.62
CA SER A 372 0.21 30.78 -9.22
C SER A 372 -0.31 31.41 -7.91
N ALA A 373 0.56 31.78 -6.97
CA ALA A 373 0.23 31.99 -5.54
C ALA A 373 -0.90 32.98 -5.14
N LYS A 374 -1.43 33.85 -6.01
CA LYS A 374 -2.42 34.89 -5.62
C LYS A 374 -3.90 34.50 -5.81
N TYR A 375 -4.26 33.66 -6.77
CA TYR A 375 -5.64 33.15 -6.90
C TYR A 375 -5.93 31.93 -6.01
N LEU A 376 -4.87 31.25 -5.56
CA LEU A 376 -4.96 29.97 -4.85
C LEU A 376 -5.74 30.01 -3.55
N LYS A 377 -5.84 31.13 -2.82
CA LYS A 377 -6.40 31.08 -1.46
C LYS A 377 -7.88 30.69 -1.42
N ASN A 378 -8.68 31.16 -2.38
CA ASN A 378 -10.08 30.75 -2.52
C ASN A 378 -10.21 29.44 -3.31
N TRP A 379 -9.38 29.25 -4.35
CA TRP A 379 -9.38 28.03 -5.17
C TRP A 379 -9.01 26.78 -4.36
N ASN A 380 -7.98 26.86 -3.50
CA ASN A 380 -7.58 25.77 -2.60
C ASN A 380 -8.70 25.39 -1.63
N THR A 381 -9.52 26.33 -1.15
CA THR A 381 -10.69 26.00 -0.31
C THR A 381 -11.71 25.18 -1.09
N VAL A 382 -12.04 25.58 -2.33
CA VAL A 382 -12.96 24.79 -3.18
C VAL A 382 -12.34 23.43 -3.53
N LEU A 383 -11.07 23.39 -3.91
CA LEU A 383 -10.35 22.18 -4.26
C LEU A 383 -10.24 21.19 -3.08
N VAL A 384 -9.87 21.65 -1.88
CA VAL A 384 -9.84 20.80 -0.67
C VAL A 384 -11.25 20.30 -0.33
N ASN A 385 -12.28 21.14 -0.41
CA ASN A 385 -13.66 20.70 -0.21
C ASN A 385 -14.06 19.61 -1.23
N GLU A 386 -13.70 19.74 -2.50
CA GLU A 386 -14.01 18.72 -3.52
C GLU A 386 -13.21 17.42 -3.31
N LEU A 387 -11.94 17.52 -2.90
CA LEU A 387 -11.10 16.37 -2.54
C LEU A 387 -11.65 15.62 -1.30
N GLU A 388 -12.11 16.34 -0.27
CA GLU A 388 -12.75 15.74 0.92
C GLU A 388 -14.09 15.07 0.60
N ASN A 389 -14.81 15.57 -0.41
CA ASN A 389 -16.11 15.02 -0.83
C ASN A 389 -15.99 13.87 -1.85
N ASP A 390 -14.96 13.86 -2.71
CA ASP A 390 -14.71 12.82 -3.71
C ASP A 390 -13.23 12.40 -3.69
N ASN A 391 -12.93 11.28 -3.02
CA ASN A 391 -11.56 10.76 -2.91
C ASN A 391 -10.95 10.30 -4.24
N ARG A 392 -11.74 10.26 -5.33
CA ARG A 392 -11.28 9.97 -6.70
C ARG A 392 -11.05 11.25 -7.52
N PHE A 393 -11.46 12.43 -7.04
CA PHE A 393 -11.39 13.71 -7.75
C PHE A 393 -9.98 13.99 -8.30
N PHE A 394 -8.95 13.81 -7.46
CA PHE A 394 -7.56 13.99 -7.88
C PHE A 394 -7.14 13.04 -9.02
N LEU A 395 -7.48 11.74 -8.91
CA LEU A 395 -7.11 10.75 -9.93
C LEU A 395 -7.89 10.97 -11.23
N LYS A 396 -9.16 11.37 -11.16
CA LYS A 396 -9.98 11.74 -12.33
C LYS A 396 -9.33 12.91 -13.07
N ALA A 397 -8.93 13.97 -12.37
CA ALA A 397 -8.26 15.12 -12.96
C ALA A 397 -6.89 14.77 -13.54
N SER A 398 -6.07 14.01 -12.80
CA SER A 398 -4.77 13.54 -13.27
C SER A 398 -4.87 12.66 -14.53
N ALA A 399 -5.89 11.82 -14.63
CA ALA A 399 -6.14 11.03 -15.83
C ALA A 399 -6.57 11.90 -17.03
N GLN A 400 -7.50 12.85 -16.84
CA GLN A 400 -7.88 13.77 -17.92
C GLN A 400 -6.71 14.67 -18.36
N SER A 401 -5.86 15.09 -17.43
CA SER A 401 -4.62 15.82 -17.69
C SER A 401 -3.62 14.98 -18.51
N GLN A 402 -3.41 13.71 -18.16
CA GLN A 402 -2.57 12.81 -18.96
C GLN A 402 -3.12 12.63 -20.38
N LYS A 403 -4.45 12.54 -20.55
CA LYS A 403 -5.08 12.50 -21.88
C LYS A 403 -4.88 13.80 -22.67
N ALA A 404 -4.96 14.95 -22.01
CA ALA A 404 -4.68 16.25 -22.61
C ALA A 404 -3.23 16.36 -23.10
N VAL A 405 -2.26 16.01 -22.26
CA VAL A 405 -0.84 15.98 -22.64
C VAL A 405 -0.57 14.98 -23.75
N ASN A 406 -1.14 13.78 -23.69
CA ASN A 406 -0.98 12.78 -24.75
C ASN A 406 -1.58 13.27 -26.09
N TYR A 407 -2.70 14.00 -26.05
CA TYR A 407 -3.29 14.64 -27.24
C TYR A 407 -2.39 15.74 -27.83
N ILE A 408 -1.84 16.63 -26.98
CA ILE A 408 -0.90 17.68 -27.41
C ILE A 408 0.34 17.08 -28.07
N LEU A 409 0.93 16.08 -27.42
CA LEU A 409 2.16 15.40 -27.86
C LEU A 409 1.94 14.36 -28.98
N GLY A 410 0.69 14.12 -29.39
CA GLY A 410 0.34 13.09 -30.38
C GLY A 410 0.68 11.66 -29.96
N LYS A 411 0.76 11.37 -28.65
CA LYS A 411 1.01 10.04 -28.07
C LYS A 411 -0.29 9.22 -28.12
N ASN A 412 -0.36 8.25 -29.03
CA ASN A 412 -1.53 7.37 -29.18
C ASN A 412 -1.74 6.51 -27.91
N THR A 413 -2.88 6.69 -27.22
CA THR A 413 -3.31 5.80 -26.11
C THR A 413 -4.22 4.66 -26.57
N GLU A 414 -4.77 4.71 -27.78
CA GLU A 414 -5.71 3.70 -28.29
C GLU A 414 -5.03 2.48 -28.92
N SER A 415 -3.70 2.52 -29.14
CA SER A 415 -2.98 1.49 -29.90
C SER A 415 -2.83 0.16 -29.15
N GLU A 416 -2.56 0.15 -27.85
CA GLU A 416 -2.26 -1.12 -27.15
C GLU A 416 -3.49 -2.06 -27.08
N GLU A 417 -4.67 -1.57 -26.67
CA GLU A 417 -5.88 -2.41 -26.63
C GLU A 417 -6.34 -2.87 -28.03
N ALA A 418 -6.13 -2.06 -29.07
CA ALA A 418 -6.57 -2.34 -30.43
C ALA A 418 -5.60 -3.22 -31.25
N GLU A 419 -4.29 -3.13 -31.02
CA GLU A 419 -3.29 -3.95 -31.71
C GLU A 419 -3.26 -5.38 -31.19
N ILE A 420 -3.40 -5.57 -29.87
CA ILE A 420 -3.52 -6.89 -29.23
C ILE A 420 -4.59 -7.75 -29.91
N VAL A 421 -5.78 -7.20 -30.14
CA VAL A 421 -6.90 -7.91 -30.78
C VAL A 421 -6.62 -8.19 -32.27
N LYS A 422 -5.85 -7.34 -32.95
CA LYS A 422 -5.53 -7.49 -34.39
C LYS A 422 -4.40 -8.50 -34.64
N GLU A 423 -3.39 -8.57 -33.77
CA GLU A 423 -2.29 -9.54 -33.88
C GLU A 423 -2.73 -10.97 -33.55
N GLU A 424 -3.47 -11.17 -32.44
CA GLU A 424 -3.89 -12.51 -32.01
C GLU A 424 -4.83 -13.16 -33.03
N VAL A 425 -5.77 -12.40 -33.62
CA VAL A 425 -6.69 -12.91 -34.66
C VAL A 425 -5.93 -13.36 -35.93
N LYS A 426 -4.85 -12.67 -36.33
CA LYS A 426 -4.01 -13.11 -37.45
C LYS A 426 -3.27 -14.41 -37.14
N LYS A 427 -2.69 -14.55 -35.95
CA LYS A 427 -1.94 -15.75 -35.53
C LYS A 427 -2.87 -16.98 -35.47
N VAL A 428 -4.05 -16.86 -34.87
CA VAL A 428 -5.05 -17.96 -34.79
C VAL A 428 -5.59 -18.35 -36.17
N ALA A 429 -5.90 -17.39 -37.05
CA ALA A 429 -6.36 -17.69 -38.41
C ALA A 429 -5.30 -18.43 -39.25
N SER A 430 -4.02 -18.13 -39.06
CA SER A 430 -2.93 -18.78 -39.81
C SER A 430 -2.66 -20.25 -39.42
N ALA A 431 -3.03 -20.65 -38.20
CA ALA A 431 -2.84 -22.01 -37.71
C ALA A 431 -3.85 -23.04 -38.27
N SER A 432 -4.96 -22.58 -38.87
CA SER A 432 -6.05 -23.44 -39.35
C SER A 432 -5.95 -23.81 -40.84
N LYS A 433 -4.79 -24.31 -41.28
CA LYS A 433 -4.65 -25.03 -42.56
C LYS A 433 -4.21 -26.48 -42.31
N ARG A 434 -5.21 -27.37 -42.25
CA ARG A 434 -5.00 -28.83 -42.17
C ARG A 434 -4.22 -29.34 -43.40
N PRO A 435 -3.19 -30.20 -43.24
CA PRO A 435 -2.55 -30.86 -44.37
C PRO A 435 -3.42 -32.00 -44.92
N GLY A 436 -3.57 -32.05 -46.25
CA GLY A 436 -4.31 -33.10 -46.96
C GLY A 436 -3.57 -34.45 -46.99
N LYS A 437 -4.32 -35.55 -47.10
CA LYS A 437 -3.80 -36.94 -47.04
C LYS A 437 -3.35 -37.50 -48.41
N LYS A 438 -2.34 -38.38 -48.34
CA LYS A 438 -1.87 -39.40 -49.33
C LYS A 438 -1.07 -38.90 -50.56
N LYS A 439 0.21 -39.33 -50.64
CA LYS A 439 0.60 -40.60 -51.29
C LYS A 439 2.03 -41.00 -50.91
N VAL A 440 2.26 -42.31 -50.72
CA VAL A 440 3.60 -42.90 -50.53
C VAL A 440 4.14 -43.35 -51.89
N LYS A 441 5.40 -43.02 -52.20
CA LYS A 441 6.24 -43.73 -53.19
C LYS A 441 7.71 -43.70 -52.76
N THR A 442 8.43 -44.77 -53.13
CA THR A 442 9.70 -45.20 -52.53
C THR A 442 10.91 -44.94 -53.43
N LYS A 443 12.08 -44.59 -52.85
CA LYS A 443 13.48 -44.91 -53.26
C LYS A 443 14.45 -44.14 -52.33
N VAL A 444 15.65 -44.55 -51.90
CA VAL A 444 16.43 -45.81 -51.71
C VAL A 444 17.94 -45.41 -51.80
N THR A 445 18.80 -45.94 -50.91
CA THR A 445 20.31 -45.87 -50.86
C THR A 445 20.99 -44.50 -50.64
N LYS A 446 22.19 -44.35 -50.04
CA LYS A 446 23.25 -45.21 -49.39
C LYS A 446 24.03 -44.23 -48.43
N ALA A 447 24.48 -44.50 -47.19
CA ALA A 447 25.15 -45.63 -46.50
C ALA A 447 26.70 -45.70 -46.64
N LYS A 448 27.45 -45.46 -45.53
CA LYS A 448 28.81 -45.95 -45.08
C LYS A 448 29.61 -44.89 -44.27
N LYS A 449 30.48 -45.17 -43.26
CA LYS A 449 30.82 -46.41 -42.48
C LYS A 449 31.78 -46.10 -41.27
N VAL A 450 31.91 -47.04 -40.32
CA VAL A 450 32.95 -47.27 -39.25
C VAL A 450 32.87 -46.38 -37.97
N GLY A 451 33.16 -46.84 -36.73
CA GLY A 451 33.12 -48.21 -36.14
C GLY A 451 34.32 -48.72 -35.30
N LEU A 452 34.07 -49.10 -34.02
CA LEU A 452 34.86 -49.99 -33.10
C LEU A 452 36.23 -49.47 -32.54
N SER A 453 36.75 -49.87 -31.35
CA SER A 453 36.29 -50.76 -30.23
C SER A 453 37.24 -50.79 -28.99
N ALA A 454 36.78 -51.36 -27.86
CA ALA A 454 37.55 -52.08 -26.79
C ALA A 454 38.37 -51.26 -25.74
N SER A 455 38.63 -51.69 -24.47
CA SER A 455 38.07 -52.77 -23.58
C SER A 455 38.67 -52.77 -22.15
N ILE A 456 37.87 -53.14 -21.11
CA ILE A 456 38.18 -53.98 -19.89
C ILE A 456 39.34 -53.59 -18.90
N GLY A 457 39.11 -53.67 -17.57
CA GLY A 457 40.22 -53.83 -16.58
C GLY A 457 39.92 -53.69 -15.07
N VAL A 458 40.08 -54.79 -14.32
CA VAL A 458 39.78 -55.06 -12.87
C VAL A 458 40.73 -54.41 -11.82
N SER A 459 40.29 -54.36 -10.56
CA SER A 459 40.99 -53.87 -9.33
C SER A 459 42.02 -54.85 -8.69
N LYS A 460 43.00 -54.33 -7.90
CA LYS A 460 43.53 -55.00 -6.68
C LYS A 460 44.34 -54.12 -5.70
N ASN A 461 44.39 -54.56 -4.44
CA ASN A 461 44.94 -53.91 -3.23
C ASN A 461 46.47 -53.88 -3.10
N THR A 462 47.00 -53.05 -2.19
CA THR A 462 47.90 -53.49 -1.09
C THR A 462 47.98 -52.49 0.08
N GLU A 463 48.07 -52.99 1.32
CA GLU A 463 48.38 -52.23 2.55
C GLU A 463 49.89 -52.29 2.88
N SER A 464 50.44 -51.35 3.67
CA SER A 464 50.96 -51.65 5.04
C SER A 464 51.95 -50.62 5.66
N MET A 465 51.73 -50.38 6.97
CA MET A 465 52.67 -50.15 8.09
C MET A 465 53.74 -49.01 8.15
N ARG A 466 53.40 -48.04 9.01
CA ARG A 466 54.17 -47.34 10.08
C ARG A 466 55.60 -47.81 10.44
N LYS A 467 56.48 -46.82 10.70
CA LYS A 467 57.37 -46.57 11.89
C LYS A 467 58.33 -45.39 11.57
N SER A 468 58.97 -44.64 12.47
CA SER A 468 58.70 -44.18 13.86
C SER A 468 59.84 -43.22 14.30
N ILE A 469 59.63 -42.40 15.34
CA ILE A 469 60.63 -41.68 16.18
C ILE A 469 61.14 -40.29 15.71
N VAL A 470 60.61 -39.26 16.40
CA VAL A 470 61.24 -38.07 17.05
C VAL A 470 62.60 -37.54 16.52
N PRO A 471 62.70 -36.21 16.30
CA PRO A 471 63.60 -35.41 17.14
C PRO A 471 62.95 -34.16 17.75
N ALA A 472 63.60 -33.60 18.78
CA ALA A 472 63.13 -32.47 19.55
C ALA A 472 63.66 -31.11 19.05
N VAL A 473 62.83 -30.07 19.21
CA VAL A 473 63.14 -28.64 19.47
C VAL A 473 64.37 -28.01 18.79
N VAL A 474 64.14 -27.14 17.79
CA VAL A 474 64.62 -25.74 17.78
C VAL A 474 63.50 -24.84 17.21
N LYS A 475 63.39 -23.61 17.72
CA LYS A 475 62.31 -22.65 17.37
C LYS A 475 62.39 -22.14 15.93
N SER A 476 61.26 -22.12 15.22
CA SER A 476 60.95 -21.12 14.20
C SER A 476 59.73 -20.30 14.64
N THR A 477 59.81 -18.98 14.51
CA THR A 477 58.72 -18.06 14.85
C THR A 477 57.82 -17.83 13.63
N GLU A 478 56.79 -18.65 13.46
CA GLU A 478 55.71 -18.37 12.51
C GLU A 478 54.52 -17.73 13.23
N LYS A 479 54.14 -16.53 12.77
CA LYS A 479 52.91 -15.86 13.20
C LYS A 479 51.71 -16.68 12.67
N PRO A 480 50.63 -16.84 13.44
CA PRO A 480 49.49 -17.63 12.98
C PRO A 480 48.88 -17.00 11.72
N VAL A 481 48.80 -17.80 10.65
CA VAL A 481 48.15 -17.42 9.40
C VAL A 481 46.64 -17.45 9.63
N VAL A 482 46.09 -16.29 10.00
CA VAL A 482 44.66 -16.03 10.13
C VAL A 482 43.96 -16.31 8.80
N SER A 483 42.95 -17.18 8.80
CA SER A 483 42.32 -17.68 7.58
C SER A 483 41.52 -16.58 6.86
N ASN A 484 41.19 -16.77 5.58
CA ASN A 484 40.36 -15.81 4.85
C ASN A 484 38.93 -15.71 5.41
N GLN A 485 38.43 -16.70 6.16
CA GLN A 485 37.16 -16.61 6.86
C GLN A 485 37.26 -15.68 8.07
N ASP A 486 38.34 -15.75 8.84
CA ASP A 486 38.55 -14.90 10.00
C ASP A 486 38.68 -13.42 9.60
N LYS A 487 39.29 -13.11 8.44
CA LYS A 487 39.34 -11.74 7.92
C LYS A 487 37.95 -11.16 7.65
N SER A 488 37.05 -11.92 7.01
CA SER A 488 35.70 -11.43 6.72
C SER A 488 34.83 -11.33 7.98
N LEU A 489 35.01 -12.24 8.95
CA LEU A 489 34.38 -12.15 10.26
C LEU A 489 34.85 -10.91 11.05
N ASN A 490 36.17 -10.64 11.06
CA ASN A 490 36.73 -9.45 11.71
C ASN A 490 36.21 -8.13 11.08
N GLU A 491 36.01 -8.07 9.75
CA GLU A 491 35.37 -6.91 9.11
C GLU A 491 33.88 -6.79 9.48
N LEU A 492 33.15 -7.90 9.60
CA LEU A 492 31.77 -7.87 10.09
C LEU A 492 31.69 -7.41 11.56
N GLU A 493 32.62 -7.82 12.42
CA GLU A 493 32.69 -7.36 13.81
C GLU A 493 32.99 -5.85 13.91
N LYS A 494 33.86 -5.31 13.04
CA LYS A 494 34.05 -3.84 12.91
C LYS A 494 32.78 -3.11 12.46
N LEU A 495 31.92 -3.76 11.66
CA LEU A 495 30.61 -3.24 11.26
C LEU A 495 29.52 -3.44 12.33
N GLY A 496 29.88 -3.92 13.52
CA GLY A 496 28.98 -4.09 14.67
C GLY A 496 28.14 -5.36 14.64
N PHE A 497 28.49 -6.35 13.79
CA PHE A 497 27.92 -7.69 13.88
C PHE A 497 28.57 -8.43 15.06
N ILE A 498 27.80 -9.31 15.71
CA ILE A 498 28.29 -10.12 16.83
C ILE A 498 28.42 -11.56 16.33
N SER A 499 29.60 -12.17 16.50
CA SER A 499 29.85 -13.55 16.10
C SER A 499 28.89 -14.52 16.77
N ALA A 500 28.32 -15.46 15.99
CA ALA A 500 27.40 -16.47 16.52
C ALA A 500 28.05 -17.37 17.60
N ASN A 501 29.38 -17.54 17.56
CA ASN A 501 30.14 -18.27 18.58
C ASN A 501 30.23 -17.51 19.92
N SER A 502 29.94 -16.19 19.91
CA SER A 502 29.81 -15.35 21.10
C SER A 502 28.36 -15.12 21.54
N ALA A 503 27.39 -15.79 20.90
CA ALA A 503 25.99 -15.72 21.30
C ALA A 503 25.81 -16.26 22.73
N PRO A 504 25.08 -15.55 23.60
CA PRO A 504 24.84 -16.02 24.97
C PRO A 504 23.97 -17.28 24.97
N GLN A 505 24.22 -18.19 25.91
CA GLN A 505 23.45 -19.45 26.04
C GLN A 505 21.94 -19.24 26.23
N GLU A 506 21.52 -18.12 26.83
CA GLU A 506 20.13 -17.67 26.84
C GLU A 506 20.02 -16.22 26.33
N ALA A 507 18.92 -15.92 25.64
CA ALA A 507 18.63 -14.56 25.19
C ALA A 507 18.32 -13.63 26.38
N LYS A 508 18.91 -12.43 26.37
CA LYS A 508 18.62 -11.40 27.39
C LYS A 508 17.15 -10.95 27.33
N ASP A 509 16.64 -10.51 28.48
CA ASP A 509 15.31 -9.96 28.70
C ASP A 509 14.10 -10.90 28.45
N ILE A 510 14.23 -12.24 28.48
CA ILE A 510 13.05 -13.13 28.43
C ILE A 510 12.15 -12.87 29.65
N PHE A 511 10.84 -12.66 29.43
CA PHE A 511 9.85 -12.58 30.51
C PHE A 511 8.98 -13.84 30.57
N VAL A 512 8.64 -14.25 31.79
CA VAL A 512 7.71 -15.35 32.09
C VAL A 512 6.73 -14.82 33.11
N LEU A 513 5.45 -14.83 32.76
CA LEU A 513 4.39 -14.41 33.68
C LEU A 513 4.20 -15.43 34.81
N GLY A 514 3.63 -14.98 35.92
CA GLY A 514 3.28 -15.84 37.05
C GLY A 514 2.03 -16.69 36.79
N GLY A 515 1.86 -17.74 37.58
CA GLY A 515 0.63 -18.52 37.66
C GLY A 515 0.18 -19.16 36.33
N GLU A 516 -1.12 -19.33 36.17
CA GLU A 516 -1.71 -20.06 35.05
C GLU A 516 -1.67 -19.30 33.71
N ILE A 517 -1.72 -17.96 33.73
CA ILE A 517 -1.43 -17.14 32.54
C ILE A 517 0.03 -17.30 32.12
N GLY A 518 0.95 -17.39 33.09
CA GLY A 518 2.35 -17.77 32.88
C GLY A 518 2.52 -19.10 32.18
N LYS A 519 1.85 -20.16 32.68
CA LYS A 519 1.85 -21.48 32.04
C LYS A 519 1.29 -21.43 30.62
N PHE A 520 0.22 -20.66 30.38
CA PHE A 520 -0.39 -20.55 29.07
C PHE A 520 0.52 -19.82 28.06
N LEU A 521 1.00 -18.62 28.40
CA LEU A 521 1.79 -17.78 27.50
C LEU A 521 3.27 -18.20 27.40
N GLN A 522 3.81 -18.91 28.39
CA GLN A 522 5.18 -19.45 28.42
C GLN A 522 6.25 -18.34 28.28
N LYS A 523 7.45 -18.65 27.76
CA LYS A 523 8.59 -17.72 27.64
C LYS A 523 8.31 -16.68 26.54
N GLN A 524 8.13 -15.41 26.90
CA GLN A 524 7.91 -14.33 25.95
C GLN A 524 9.17 -13.44 25.82
N GLN A 525 9.43 -12.91 24.62
CA GLN A 525 10.50 -11.94 24.40
C GLN A 525 9.90 -10.53 24.25
N PRO A 526 10.29 -9.53 25.06
CA PRO A 526 9.71 -8.18 25.03
C PRO A 526 9.97 -7.43 23.72
N HIS A 527 11.03 -7.80 22.97
CA HIS A 527 11.51 -7.02 21.83
C HIS A 527 10.45 -6.85 20.74
N LYS A 528 9.84 -5.66 20.70
CA LYS A 528 8.66 -5.31 19.89
C LYS A 528 7.48 -6.27 20.10
N ALA A 529 7.30 -6.82 21.31
CA ALA A 529 6.26 -7.80 21.62
C ALA A 529 4.86 -7.29 21.25
N LEU A 530 4.08 -8.15 20.59
CA LEU A 530 2.68 -7.87 20.24
C LEU A 530 1.87 -9.15 20.37
N ILE A 531 1.08 -9.21 21.44
CA ILE A 531 0.12 -10.26 21.75
C ILE A 531 -1.23 -9.83 21.14
N LEU A 532 -1.84 -10.69 20.34
CA LEU A 532 -3.11 -10.43 19.68
C LEU A 532 -4.18 -11.42 20.16
N ILE A 533 -5.18 -10.93 20.88
CA ILE A 533 -6.33 -11.70 21.35
C ILE A 533 -7.45 -11.53 20.33
N LYS A 534 -7.86 -12.63 19.68
CA LYS A 534 -8.93 -12.63 18.67
C LYS A 534 -10.02 -13.61 18.99
N GLY A 535 -11.23 -13.38 18.47
CA GLY A 535 -12.38 -14.27 18.66
C GLY A 535 -13.70 -13.60 18.32
N ASN A 536 -14.72 -14.42 18.02
CA ASN A 536 -16.09 -13.98 17.68
C ASN A 536 -16.74 -13.18 18.82
N LYS A 537 -17.96 -12.67 18.63
CA LYS A 537 -18.77 -12.15 19.75
C LYS A 537 -18.98 -13.23 20.82
N HIS A 538 -19.12 -12.83 22.08
CA HIS A 538 -19.30 -13.72 23.25
C HIS A 538 -18.14 -14.71 23.57
N SER A 539 -16.93 -14.44 23.08
CA SER A 539 -15.73 -15.28 23.33
C SER A 539 -14.91 -14.92 24.58
N SER A 540 -15.39 -14.03 25.46
CA SER A 540 -14.69 -13.63 26.69
C SER A 540 -13.26 -13.05 26.48
N LYS A 541 -13.03 -12.30 25.38
CA LYS A 541 -11.72 -11.66 25.08
C LYS A 541 -11.27 -10.67 26.16
N SER A 542 -12.12 -9.71 26.50
CA SER A 542 -11.89 -8.69 27.54
C SER A 542 -11.59 -9.32 28.90
N GLN A 543 -12.27 -10.44 29.21
CA GLN A 543 -12.02 -11.22 30.42
C GLN A 543 -10.60 -11.80 30.44
N LEU A 544 -10.14 -12.39 29.33
CA LEU A 544 -8.76 -12.87 29.21
C LEU A 544 -7.74 -11.72 29.29
N ALA A 545 -8.02 -10.59 28.64
CA ALA A 545 -7.13 -9.44 28.64
C ALA A 545 -6.95 -8.84 30.04
N MET A 546 -8.03 -8.75 30.82
CA MET A 546 -7.96 -8.32 32.22
C MET A 546 -7.22 -9.34 33.11
N GLN A 547 -7.32 -10.65 32.81
CA GLN A 547 -6.52 -11.69 33.48
C GLN A 547 -5.02 -11.59 33.13
N ILE A 548 -4.68 -11.21 31.88
CA ILE A 548 -3.31 -10.92 31.47
C ILE A 548 -2.80 -9.64 32.14
N ALA A 549 -3.62 -8.58 32.22
CA ALA A 549 -3.31 -7.36 32.98
C ALA A 549 -2.98 -7.68 34.44
N ASN A 550 -3.80 -8.51 35.07
CA ASN A 550 -3.58 -8.97 36.44
C ASN A 550 -2.26 -9.73 36.60
N ALA A 551 -1.93 -10.65 35.69
CA ALA A 551 -0.69 -11.43 35.77
C ALA A 551 0.57 -10.55 35.68
N PHE A 552 0.54 -9.44 34.91
CA PHE A 552 1.60 -8.43 34.93
C PHE A 552 1.60 -7.63 36.23
N GLY A 553 0.42 -7.19 36.70
CA GLY A 553 0.32 -6.41 37.93
C GLY A 553 0.77 -7.17 39.18
N GLU A 554 0.53 -8.48 39.25
CA GLU A 554 1.01 -9.35 40.33
C GLU A 554 2.54 -9.46 40.36
N GLN A 555 3.20 -9.27 39.22
CA GLN A 555 4.66 -9.11 39.09
C GLN A 555 5.11 -7.63 39.23
N GLN A 556 4.28 -6.77 39.82
CA GLN A 556 4.54 -5.34 40.04
C GLN A 556 4.88 -4.57 38.75
N THR A 557 4.44 -5.09 37.59
CA THR A 557 4.72 -4.50 36.29
C THR A 557 3.62 -3.50 35.93
N PRO A 558 3.90 -2.19 35.75
CA PRO A 558 2.86 -1.21 35.46
C PRO A 558 2.21 -1.44 34.10
N VAL A 559 0.87 -1.47 34.08
CA VAL A 559 0.01 -1.72 32.93
C VAL A 559 -0.89 -0.52 32.68
N ALA A 560 -0.93 -0.04 31.43
CA ALA A 560 -2.01 0.82 30.94
C ALA A 560 -3.05 -0.04 30.21
N TYR A 561 -4.30 -0.03 30.67
CA TYR A 561 -5.43 -0.71 30.03
C TYR A 561 -6.38 0.33 29.44
N ILE A 562 -6.60 0.27 28.12
CA ILE A 562 -7.44 1.21 27.39
C ILE A 562 -8.74 0.48 27.02
N ASP A 563 -9.87 0.91 27.57
CA ASP A 563 -11.16 0.22 27.50
C ASP A 563 -12.19 1.04 26.70
N TYR A 564 -12.02 1.00 25.37
CA TYR A 564 -12.92 1.61 24.41
C TYR A 564 -14.26 0.85 24.25
N GLU A 565 -14.31 -0.48 24.49
CA GLU A 565 -15.56 -1.24 24.37
C GLU A 565 -16.54 -0.95 25.53
N GLN A 566 -16.06 -0.76 26.76
CA GLN A 566 -16.92 -0.54 27.93
C GLN A 566 -16.88 0.88 28.50
N GLY A 567 -15.90 1.71 28.13
CA GLY A 567 -15.80 3.12 28.54
C GLY A 567 -14.91 3.38 29.76
N GLY A 568 -14.16 2.38 30.24
CA GLY A 568 -13.25 2.55 31.38
C GLY A 568 -13.95 2.56 32.73
N ILE A 569 -13.31 3.16 33.75
CA ILE A 569 -13.69 2.98 35.16
C ILE A 569 -15.05 3.58 35.56
N GLU A 570 -15.60 4.49 34.73
CA GLU A 570 -16.96 5.03 34.88
C GLU A 570 -18.05 3.98 34.57
N SER A 571 -17.68 2.90 33.88
CA SER A 571 -18.59 1.83 33.51
C SER A 571 -18.66 0.71 34.54
N LYS A 572 -19.88 0.37 34.93
CA LYS A 572 -20.15 -0.77 35.82
C LYS A 572 -19.55 -2.08 35.29
N ASP A 573 -19.64 -2.33 33.98
CA ASP A 573 -19.14 -3.57 33.38
C ASP A 573 -17.62 -3.70 33.52
N THR A 574 -16.90 -2.58 33.38
CA THR A 574 -15.45 -2.49 33.61
C THR A 574 -15.12 -2.79 35.07
N VAL A 575 -15.83 -2.17 36.02
CA VAL A 575 -15.64 -2.39 37.47
C VAL A 575 -15.92 -3.84 37.85
N ASP A 576 -17.01 -4.43 37.35
CA ASP A 576 -17.35 -5.84 37.54
C ASP A 576 -16.33 -6.76 36.85
N SER A 577 -15.72 -6.34 35.73
CA SER A 577 -14.61 -7.07 35.08
C SER A 577 -13.34 -7.06 35.94
N ILE A 578 -12.95 -5.90 36.49
CA ILE A 578 -11.80 -5.76 37.40
C ILE A 578 -12.00 -6.67 38.63
N ASN A 579 -13.15 -6.55 39.30
CA ASN A 579 -13.45 -7.31 40.51
C ASN A 579 -13.46 -8.83 40.28
N ARG A 580 -13.95 -9.29 39.12
CA ARG A 580 -13.95 -10.72 38.77
C ARG A 580 -12.59 -11.25 38.33
N ASN A 581 -11.73 -10.43 37.72
CA ASN A 581 -10.52 -10.91 37.03
C ASN A 581 -9.19 -10.50 37.67
N THR A 582 -9.18 -9.54 38.60
CA THR A 582 -7.96 -9.04 39.25
C THR A 582 -7.90 -9.35 40.75
N THR A 583 -6.70 -9.61 41.25
CA THR A 583 -6.42 -9.67 42.69
C THR A 583 -6.17 -8.27 43.26
N GLU A 584 -6.10 -8.15 44.59
CA GLU A 584 -5.74 -6.89 45.23
C GLU A 584 -4.26 -6.52 44.99
N ALA A 585 -3.38 -7.51 44.87
CA ALA A 585 -1.98 -7.29 44.49
C ALA A 585 -1.87 -6.79 43.04
N GLY A 586 -2.56 -7.45 42.10
CA GLY A 586 -2.49 -7.11 40.68
C GLY A 586 -3.06 -5.73 40.35
N ARG A 587 -4.23 -5.37 40.90
CA ARG A 587 -4.90 -4.10 40.58
C ARG A 587 -4.10 -2.84 40.95
N LYS A 588 -3.17 -2.92 41.91
CA LYS A 588 -2.31 -1.81 42.34
C LYS A 588 -1.38 -1.28 41.23
N TYR A 589 -1.18 -2.07 40.17
CA TYR A 589 -0.29 -1.75 39.05
C TYR A 589 -1.03 -1.59 37.71
N ILE A 590 -2.37 -1.56 37.71
CA ILE A 590 -3.19 -1.41 36.50
C ILE A 590 -3.87 -0.04 36.52
N ALA A 591 -3.50 0.83 35.58
CA ALA A 591 -4.21 2.08 35.30
C ALA A 591 -5.18 1.88 34.12
N ILE A 592 -6.42 2.37 34.25
CA ILE A 592 -7.48 2.16 33.24
C ILE A 592 -7.97 3.51 32.71
N LYS A 593 -8.09 3.63 31.38
CA LYS A 593 -8.66 4.80 30.70
C LYS A 593 -9.66 4.36 29.64
N GLY A 594 -10.84 4.98 29.59
CA GLY A 594 -11.90 4.58 28.65
C GLY A 594 -11.64 4.98 27.21
N TYR A 595 -11.22 6.23 26.99
CA TYR A 595 -10.97 6.77 25.66
C TYR A 595 -9.73 7.66 25.65
N LEU A 596 -9.01 7.65 24.53
CA LEU A 596 -7.92 8.60 24.26
C LEU A 596 -8.44 9.69 23.30
N GLU A 597 -8.13 10.94 23.62
CA GLU A 597 -8.45 12.13 22.83
C GLU A 597 -7.42 12.32 21.71
N ASN A 598 -6.13 12.17 22.06
CA ASN A 598 -4.98 12.27 21.16
C ASN A 598 -4.17 10.97 21.21
N PRO A 599 -4.67 9.85 20.63
CA PRO A 599 -4.17 8.51 20.90
C PRO A 599 -2.67 8.33 20.70
N PHE A 600 -2.08 8.95 19.67
CA PHE A 600 -0.65 8.80 19.39
C PHE A 600 0.24 9.50 20.43
N GLU A 601 -0.09 10.73 20.82
CA GLU A 601 0.66 11.48 21.83
C GLU A 601 0.51 10.86 23.21
N GLU A 602 -0.71 10.46 23.58
CA GLU A 602 -0.98 9.80 24.85
C GLU A 602 -0.23 8.46 24.97
N LEU A 603 -0.25 7.62 23.91
CA LEU A 603 0.53 6.39 23.87
C LEU A 603 2.04 6.65 23.94
N GLN A 604 2.56 7.72 23.33
CA GLN A 604 3.96 8.13 23.51
C GLN A 604 4.27 8.51 24.95
N GLY A 605 3.33 9.12 25.67
CA GLY A 605 3.40 9.39 27.11
C GLY A 605 3.42 8.10 27.92
N PHE A 606 2.46 7.20 27.68
CA PHE A 606 2.34 5.93 28.41
C PHE A 606 3.60 5.07 28.25
N CYS A 607 4.18 5.00 27.04
CA CYS A 607 5.43 4.25 26.79
C CYS A 607 6.64 4.70 27.64
N LYS A 608 6.59 5.87 28.29
CA LYS A 608 7.64 6.33 29.21
C LYS A 608 7.46 5.82 30.63
N VAL A 609 6.23 5.46 31.03
CA VAL A 609 5.85 5.18 32.42
C VAL A 609 5.34 3.75 32.67
N VAL A 610 4.77 3.08 31.67
CA VAL A 610 4.36 1.66 31.76
C VAL A 610 5.30 0.71 31.04
N LYS A 611 5.15 -0.60 31.29
CA LYS A 611 5.82 -1.66 30.50
C LYS A 611 4.86 -2.41 29.58
N VAL A 612 3.56 -2.36 29.88
CA VAL A 612 2.53 -3.09 29.15
C VAL A 612 1.40 -2.13 28.77
N ILE A 613 0.95 -2.21 27.51
CA ILE A 613 -0.20 -1.47 27.01
C ILE A 613 -1.22 -2.48 26.46
N ILE A 614 -2.41 -2.52 27.07
CA ILE A 614 -3.54 -3.33 26.65
C ILE A 614 -4.60 -2.41 26.03
N ALA A 615 -5.21 -2.81 24.91
CA ALA A 615 -6.29 -2.05 24.28
C ALA A 615 -7.47 -2.93 23.86
N ASP A 616 -8.66 -2.60 24.36
CA ASP A 616 -9.96 -3.24 24.13
C ASP A 616 -10.93 -2.24 23.47
N SER A 617 -11.10 -2.17 22.14
CA SER A 617 -10.46 -2.97 21.09
C SER A 617 -9.42 -2.19 20.29
N VAL A 618 -8.52 -2.89 19.60
CA VAL A 618 -7.56 -2.31 18.65
C VAL A 618 -8.24 -1.66 17.44
N THR A 619 -9.50 -2.01 17.17
CA THR A 619 -10.28 -1.43 16.08
C THR A 619 -10.56 0.04 16.33
N ASP A 620 -10.79 0.38 17.61
CA ASP A 620 -11.22 1.68 18.10
C ASP A 620 -10.02 2.54 18.57
N LEU A 621 -8.88 1.92 18.84
CA LEU A 621 -7.57 2.58 18.98
C LEU A 621 -7.21 3.30 17.66
N LYS A 622 -7.44 4.61 17.59
CA LYS A 622 -7.35 5.43 16.35
C LYS A 622 -5.92 5.77 15.91
N ILE A 623 -4.98 4.81 15.98
CA ILE A 623 -3.62 4.94 15.46
C ILE A 623 -3.44 4.21 14.13
N THR A 624 -2.52 4.69 13.29
CA THR A 624 -2.14 4.02 12.03
C THR A 624 -1.15 2.88 12.28
N ALA A 625 -1.02 1.98 11.30
CA ALA A 625 -0.02 0.90 11.35
C ALA A 625 1.42 1.46 11.46
N ASP A 626 1.71 2.58 10.80
CA ASP A 626 3.03 3.21 10.84
C ASP A 626 3.30 3.91 12.18
N GLN A 627 2.30 4.56 12.78
CA GLN A 627 2.37 5.11 14.14
C GLN A 627 2.65 4.01 15.18
N LEU A 628 1.97 2.86 15.08
CA LEU A 628 2.24 1.69 15.93
C LEU A 628 3.66 1.14 15.74
N ASN A 629 4.16 1.11 14.50
CA ASN A 629 5.53 0.66 14.21
C ASN A 629 6.58 1.62 14.77
N TYR A 630 6.34 2.93 14.67
CA TYR A 630 7.17 3.96 15.28
C TYR A 630 7.25 3.75 16.80
N LEU A 631 6.11 3.59 17.48
CA LEU A 631 6.04 3.33 18.92
C LEU A 631 6.80 2.05 19.30
N ARG A 632 6.55 0.93 18.61
CA ARG A 632 7.25 -0.35 18.84
C ARG A 632 8.74 -0.30 18.53
N THR A 633 9.18 0.58 17.63
CA THR A 633 10.60 0.73 17.28
C THR A 633 11.34 1.67 18.24
N LYS A 634 10.69 2.75 18.68
CA LYS A 634 11.22 3.71 19.66
C LYS A 634 11.23 3.14 21.08
N TYR A 635 10.23 2.34 21.43
CA TYR A 635 10.06 1.72 22.74
C TYR A 635 10.01 0.19 22.62
N PRO A 636 11.10 -0.47 22.20
CA PRO A 636 11.09 -1.89 21.86
C PRO A 636 10.93 -2.83 23.07
N LYS A 637 10.97 -2.33 24.31
CA LYS A 637 10.72 -3.12 25.52
C LYS A 637 9.26 -3.03 26.03
N ILE A 638 8.38 -2.30 25.34
CA ILE A 638 6.95 -2.24 25.68
C ILE A 638 6.23 -3.46 25.09
N ILE A 639 5.45 -4.13 25.93
CA ILE A 639 4.61 -5.26 25.53
C ILE A 639 3.23 -4.73 25.15
N TRP A 640 2.85 -4.96 23.89
CA TRP A 640 1.54 -4.55 23.36
C TRP A 640 0.60 -5.74 23.38
N CYS A 641 -0.61 -5.56 23.89
CA CYS A 641 -1.63 -6.61 23.93
C CYS A 641 -2.97 -6.08 23.43
N PHE A 642 -3.39 -6.56 22.26
CA PHE A 642 -4.49 -5.97 21.50
C PHE A 642 -5.62 -6.96 21.31
N ILE A 643 -6.85 -6.48 21.47
CA ILE A 643 -8.06 -7.29 21.30
C ILE A 643 -8.71 -6.92 19.97
N SER A 644 -9.05 -7.94 19.19
CA SER A 644 -9.72 -7.80 17.90
C SER A 644 -10.91 -8.77 17.81
N GLN A 645 -12.00 -8.33 17.17
CA GLN A 645 -13.11 -9.21 16.80
C GLN A 645 -12.80 -9.86 15.45
N VAL A 646 -13.13 -11.15 15.27
CA VAL A 646 -13.13 -11.81 13.96
C VAL A 646 -14.54 -11.95 13.40
N LYS A 647 -14.63 -11.93 12.07
CA LYS A 647 -15.80 -12.22 11.25
C LYS A 647 -16.01 -13.73 11.13
N GLU A 648 -17.17 -14.15 10.66
CA GLU A 648 -17.53 -15.56 10.46
C GLU A 648 -16.59 -16.32 9.52
N ASN A 649 -15.98 -15.62 8.55
CA ASN A 649 -14.94 -16.17 7.67
C ASN A 649 -13.52 -16.17 8.27
N GLY A 650 -13.38 -15.94 9.58
CA GLY A 650 -12.09 -15.90 10.30
C GLY A 650 -11.27 -14.61 10.13
N ALA A 651 -11.65 -13.71 9.21
CA ALA A 651 -10.95 -12.44 8.99
C ALA A 651 -11.23 -11.43 10.10
N MET A 652 -10.24 -10.61 10.47
CA MET A 652 -10.42 -9.60 11.53
C MET A 652 -11.32 -8.43 11.09
N TYR A 653 -12.11 -7.92 12.03
CA TYR A 653 -12.71 -6.59 11.90
C TYR A 653 -11.60 -5.52 12.04
N GLY A 654 -11.61 -4.53 11.15
CA GLY A 654 -10.64 -3.43 11.13
C GLY A 654 -9.67 -3.42 9.94
N GLY A 655 -9.60 -4.49 9.14
CA GLY A 655 -8.73 -4.54 7.96
C GLY A 655 -7.23 -4.45 8.30
N ASN A 656 -6.41 -3.98 7.35
CA ASN A 656 -4.93 -4.06 7.41
C ASN A 656 -4.25 -3.11 8.43
N LYS A 657 -4.99 -2.62 9.45
CA LYS A 657 -4.45 -1.83 10.58
C LYS A 657 -3.33 -2.56 11.34
N MET A 658 -3.31 -3.90 11.29
CA MET A 658 -2.30 -4.74 11.90
C MET A 658 -1.34 -5.37 10.88
N ALA A 659 -0.86 -4.60 9.90
CA ALA A 659 0.18 -5.00 8.93
C ALA A 659 1.54 -5.41 9.55
N HIS A 660 1.62 -5.58 10.88
CA HIS A 660 2.82 -5.97 11.61
C HIS A 660 2.64 -7.34 12.24
N ASN A 661 3.52 -8.26 11.86
CA ASN A 661 3.54 -9.65 12.29
C ASN A 661 3.50 -9.77 13.84
N PRO A 662 2.39 -10.20 14.47
CA PRO A 662 2.30 -10.33 15.94
C PRO A 662 3.27 -11.41 16.44
N THR A 663 3.82 -11.24 17.64
CA THR A 663 4.70 -12.26 18.24
C THR A 663 3.89 -13.46 18.73
N SER A 664 2.69 -13.21 19.25
CA SER A 664 1.77 -14.22 19.78
C SER A 664 0.33 -13.93 19.35
N VAL A 665 -0.42 -14.96 18.96
CA VAL A 665 -1.84 -14.89 18.57
C VAL A 665 -2.62 -15.90 19.39
N ILE A 666 -3.60 -15.39 20.12
CA ILE A 666 -4.49 -16.13 20.99
C ILE A 666 -5.88 -16.10 20.38
N HIS A 667 -6.46 -17.26 20.11
CA HIS A 667 -7.85 -17.40 19.68
C HIS A 667 -8.74 -17.79 20.85
N CYS A 668 -9.79 -17.02 21.11
CA CYS A 668 -10.80 -17.29 22.12
C CYS A 668 -12.06 -17.90 21.47
N SER A 669 -12.43 -19.12 21.87
CA SER A 669 -13.65 -19.77 21.39
C SER A 669 -14.91 -19.07 21.94
N SER A 670 -15.94 -18.98 21.10
CA SER A 670 -17.28 -18.53 21.52
C SER A 670 -18.15 -19.74 21.84
N HIS A 671 -18.90 -19.65 22.93
CA HIS A 671 -19.87 -20.65 23.37
C HIS A 671 -20.91 -19.99 24.28
N GLN A 672 -22.13 -20.51 24.34
CA GLN A 672 -23.17 -19.97 25.22
C GLN A 672 -22.76 -20.10 26.70
N ASP A 673 -22.53 -21.33 27.18
CA ASP A 673 -21.95 -21.59 28.51
C ASP A 673 -20.53 -21.01 28.62
N PRO A 674 -20.24 -20.07 29.56
CA PRO A 674 -18.91 -19.55 29.83
C PRO A 674 -17.86 -20.60 30.20
N LYS A 675 -18.24 -21.73 30.81
CA LYS A 675 -17.30 -22.80 31.20
C LYS A 675 -16.63 -23.48 30.01
N GLN A 676 -17.28 -23.43 28.84
CA GLN A 676 -16.83 -24.01 27.57
C GLN A 676 -16.11 -22.98 26.67
N ARG A 677 -15.83 -21.77 27.17
CA ARG A 677 -15.01 -20.77 26.47
C ARG A 677 -13.55 -20.94 26.85
N PHE A 678 -12.70 -21.04 25.84
CA PHE A 678 -11.27 -21.31 26.01
C PHE A 678 -10.43 -20.43 25.12
N ALA A 679 -9.21 -20.14 25.58
CA ALA A 679 -8.16 -19.51 24.81
C ALA A 679 -7.16 -20.59 24.34
N THR A 680 -6.80 -20.55 23.07
CA THR A 680 -5.81 -21.43 22.44
C THR A 680 -4.79 -20.60 21.69
N LEU A 681 -3.53 -21.06 21.63
CA LEU A 681 -2.47 -20.38 20.90
C LEU A 681 -2.46 -20.83 19.44
N GLU A 682 -2.76 -19.92 18.52
CA GLU A 682 -2.48 -20.15 17.09
C GLU A 682 -1.03 -19.86 16.75
N LYS A 683 -0.39 -18.98 17.54
CA LYS A 683 0.98 -18.57 17.36
C LYS A 683 1.59 -18.15 18.68
N ASN A 684 2.77 -18.66 18.95
CA ASN A 684 3.58 -18.27 20.09
C ASN A 684 5.04 -18.63 19.75
N ARG A 685 5.87 -17.62 19.43
CA ARG A 685 7.22 -17.88 18.88
C ARG A 685 8.09 -18.63 19.89
N GLY A 686 8.50 -19.85 19.56
CA GLY A 686 9.39 -20.68 20.38
C GLY A 686 8.71 -21.42 21.55
N ASN A 687 7.37 -21.47 21.58
CA ASN A 687 6.59 -22.05 22.66
C ASN A 687 5.58 -23.10 22.16
N ASP A 688 5.05 -23.92 23.06
CA ASP A 688 4.01 -24.91 22.78
C ASP A 688 2.68 -24.23 22.42
N LEU A 689 2.05 -24.67 21.33
CA LEU A 689 0.75 -24.17 20.85
C LEU A 689 -0.43 -25.04 21.32
N THR A 690 -0.16 -26.23 21.85
CA THR A 690 -1.21 -27.19 22.23
C THR A 690 -1.97 -26.77 23.50
N LEU A 691 -1.43 -25.85 24.30
CA LEU A 691 -2.04 -25.41 25.54
C LEU A 691 -3.37 -24.68 25.33
N LYS A 692 -4.34 -25.03 26.16
CA LYS A 692 -5.71 -24.53 26.19
C LYS A 692 -6.00 -24.00 27.59
N TYR A 693 -6.39 -22.73 27.68
CA TYR A 693 -6.67 -22.02 28.93
C TYR A 693 -8.18 -21.75 29.05
N SER A 694 -8.75 -21.95 30.24
CA SER A 694 -10.15 -21.60 30.51
C SER A 694 -10.23 -20.25 31.22
N MET A 695 -10.86 -19.26 30.57
CA MET A 695 -11.09 -17.93 31.17
C MET A 695 -12.03 -17.99 32.37
N TYR A 696 -12.90 -18.99 32.45
CA TYR A 696 -13.82 -19.21 33.58
C TYR A 696 -13.10 -19.80 34.80
N TYR A 697 -12.38 -20.93 34.62
CA TYR A 697 -11.66 -21.60 35.70
C TYR A 697 -10.28 -20.99 36.00
N LYS A 698 -9.86 -19.99 35.21
CA LYS A 698 -8.57 -19.28 35.27
C LYS A 698 -7.33 -20.19 35.25
N LYS A 699 -7.40 -21.32 34.54
CA LYS A 699 -6.34 -22.35 34.50
C LYS A 699 -6.14 -22.98 33.14
N VAL A 700 -4.94 -23.53 32.90
CA VAL A 700 -4.66 -24.43 31.78
C VAL A 700 -5.39 -25.76 32.02
N VAL A 701 -6.07 -26.29 31.00
CA VAL A 701 -6.95 -27.47 31.14
C VAL A 701 -6.44 -28.75 30.45
N ASN A 702 -5.33 -28.68 29.73
CA ASN A 702 -4.75 -29.80 28.97
C ASN A 702 -3.21 -29.85 29.05
N GLU A 703 -2.64 -29.46 30.19
CA GLU A 703 -1.19 -29.49 30.42
C GLU A 703 -0.63 -30.91 30.13
N PRO A 704 0.36 -31.06 29.23
CA PRO A 704 0.89 -32.38 28.89
C PRO A 704 1.54 -33.01 30.13
N LYS A 705 1.04 -34.18 30.54
CA LYS A 705 1.58 -34.92 31.70
C LYS A 705 3.08 -35.11 31.52
N LYS A 706 3.90 -34.42 32.33
CA LYS A 706 5.35 -34.64 32.41
C LYS A 706 5.60 -36.14 32.60
N LYS A 707 6.20 -36.81 31.60
CA LYS A 707 6.71 -38.17 31.77
C LYS A 707 7.75 -38.13 32.90
N LYS A 708 7.40 -38.63 34.09
CA LYS A 708 8.39 -38.97 35.11
C LYS A 708 9.28 -40.06 34.52
N LEU A 709 10.50 -39.69 34.13
CA LEU A 709 11.56 -40.66 33.87
C LEU A 709 11.95 -41.31 35.21
N SER A 710 11.25 -42.38 35.57
CA SER A 710 11.62 -43.23 36.69
C SER A 710 12.74 -44.17 36.23
N PHE A 711 13.99 -43.79 36.51
CA PHE A 711 15.11 -44.71 36.37
C PHE A 711 14.99 -45.78 37.46
N LYS A 712 14.58 -47.00 37.09
CA LYS A 712 14.88 -48.18 37.88
C LYS A 712 16.32 -48.56 37.57
N VAL A 713 17.21 -48.32 38.52
CA VAL A 713 18.50 -49.02 38.57
C VAL A 713 18.21 -50.51 38.74
N LYS A 714 18.92 -51.34 37.98
CA LYS A 714 18.95 -52.80 38.11
C LYS A 714 20.27 -53.20 38.73
#